data_AF-A0A670ID34-F1
#
_entry.id   AF-A0A670ID34-F1
#
_cell.length_a   1.000
_cell.length_b   1.000
_cell.length_c   1.000
_cell.angle_alpha   90.00
_cell.angle_beta   90.00
_cell.angle_gamma   90.00
#
_symmetry.space_group_name_H-M   'P 1'
#
loop_
_entity.id
_entity.type
_entity.pdbx_description
1 polymer ?
#
loop_
_entity_poly.entity_id
_entity_poly.type
_entity_poly.pdbx_seq_one_letter_code
_entity_poly.pdbx_strand_id
1 'polypeptide(L)'
;MQPYMVNIKLSARTLTGALNPQNRGAADWGWQGLIAYGCHSLVLVIDSKTAQTLQVLERHKANVVKVKWAKENYHHNIGSPYSLRLASADATGKIIVWDVATGAARCEIQEHTKPIQDMQWLWNQDASRDLLLAVHPPNYIVLWNADTGTKLWKKSYAENILSFSFDPFDPSNLTLLTSEGIVFISDFSPSKAPVSSGKKVYISSPRSSPVHNKLVSAAGAKKALDKVKILITNEKPSLLQEAESKSELSQNISAREHFVFTDTDGQVYHLTVEGNSVKDSARIPPDGSMGSITCIAWKGDILVLGDVDGNLNFWDLKARVSRGIPTHRGWVRKIRFAPGKGNQKLIAMYNDGAEVWDTKEVQMVNSLRTGRNVNFRVLDVDWCTSDKVILASDDGCIRVLEMTMKSACFRMDEQELTEPVWCPYLLVPRASLALKAFLLHQPWNNKYSLDISHINYPENENVKNLLQEQLNSLSNDIRKLLLDPEFTLLQRCLLVSRLYGDESELHFWTAAAHYLHTFSRGKPLTVKAEDTMIPQGKWISPLDICYDILCENSYFQKFQLERVNLQEVKRSNYDHTKKCTDQLLLLGQTDRAVQLLLETSSENPYYYCDSLKACLVTTVTSSGPSQSTIKLVATNMIANGKLAEGVQLLCLIDKAADACRYLQTYGEWNRAAWLAKVRLNPEECADVFKRWVDHLCSPQINQKSKAILVLLSLGCFVRVAEMLHSMRYFDRAALFVEACLNYGTIEVNEDSKKLIHAIFADYARSLKTLGFKQAATLFASKAGPAGKDLLNELEQLKEEE
;
A
#
# COMPACT_ATOMS: atom_id res chain seq x y z
N MET A 1 -11.53 -7.43 -25.23
CA MET A 1 -11.25 -8.69 -24.52
C MET A 1 -12.53 -9.10 -23.83
N GLN A 2 -13.04 -10.32 -24.04
CA GLN A 2 -14.08 -10.85 -23.16
C GLN A 2 -13.45 -11.10 -21.79
N PRO A 3 -14.10 -10.72 -20.68
CA PRO A 3 -13.59 -11.01 -19.34
C PRO A 3 -13.77 -12.51 -19.09
N TYR A 4 -12.67 -13.25 -19.10
CA TYR A 4 -12.66 -14.60 -18.55
C TYR A 4 -12.89 -14.48 -17.04
N MET A 5 -14.10 -14.80 -16.57
CA MET A 5 -14.33 -15.03 -15.15
C MET A 5 -13.71 -16.37 -14.77
N VAL A 6 -12.48 -16.32 -14.24
CA VAL A 6 -11.88 -17.47 -13.57
C VAL A 6 -12.52 -17.57 -12.20
N ASN A 7 -13.27 -18.65 -11.96
CA ASN A 7 -13.74 -19.02 -10.62
C ASN A 7 -12.53 -19.46 -9.78
N ILE A 8 -11.79 -18.50 -9.24
CA ILE A 8 -10.71 -18.78 -8.30
C ILE A 8 -11.36 -19.12 -6.96
N LYS A 9 -11.36 -20.40 -6.58
CA LYS A 9 -11.61 -20.81 -5.20
C LYS A 9 -10.44 -20.30 -4.34
N LEU A 10 -10.56 -19.10 -3.80
CA LEU A 10 -9.63 -18.58 -2.81
C LEU A 10 -9.80 -19.40 -1.53
N SER A 11 -8.77 -20.14 -1.14
CA SER A 11 -8.73 -20.78 0.18
C SER A 11 -8.79 -19.68 1.24
N ALA A 12 -9.72 -19.76 2.19
CA ALA A 12 -9.71 -18.87 3.34
C ALA A 12 -8.41 -19.07 4.12
N ARG A 13 -7.63 -18.00 4.30
CA ARG A 13 -6.40 -17.99 5.10
C ARG A 13 -6.63 -17.13 6.34
N THR A 14 -6.12 -17.56 7.48
CA THR A 14 -6.24 -16.83 8.75
C THR A 14 -4.89 -16.23 9.10
N LEU A 15 -4.87 -14.91 9.35
CA LEU A 15 -3.70 -14.21 9.85
C LEU A 15 -3.63 -14.38 11.38
N THR A 16 -2.53 -14.92 11.87
CA THR A 16 -2.32 -15.19 13.30
C THR A 16 -1.57 -14.03 13.96
N GLY A 17 -2.04 -13.55 15.11
CA GLY A 17 -1.36 -12.55 15.93
C GLY A 17 -2.11 -12.26 17.23
N ALA A 18 -1.39 -11.95 18.30
CA ALA A 18 -1.99 -11.53 19.58
C ALA A 18 -2.45 -10.07 19.44
N LEU A 19 -3.73 -9.85 19.15
CA LEU A 19 -4.27 -8.51 18.95
C LEU A 19 -4.72 -7.90 20.28
N ASN A 20 -4.30 -6.66 20.54
CA ASN A 20 -4.82 -5.86 21.65
C ASN A 20 -6.00 -5.00 21.16
N PRO A 21 -7.05 -4.74 21.96
CA PRO A 21 -8.10 -3.78 21.62
C PRO A 21 -7.58 -2.40 21.20
N GLN A 22 -6.41 -1.98 21.71
CA GLN A 22 -5.76 -0.73 21.30
C GLN A 22 -5.17 -0.75 19.88
N ASN A 23 -4.96 -1.93 19.28
CA ASN A 23 -4.54 -2.07 17.88
C ASN A 23 -5.70 -1.88 16.88
N ARG A 24 -6.90 -1.53 17.34
CA ARG A 24 -8.06 -1.34 16.47
C ARG A 24 -7.79 -0.24 15.43
N GLY A 25 -7.83 -0.62 14.16
CA GLY A 25 -7.55 0.30 13.04
C GLY A 25 -6.06 0.48 12.72
N ALA A 26 -5.17 -0.24 13.40
CA ALA A 26 -3.74 -0.28 13.12
C ALA A 26 -3.40 -1.28 12.01
N ALA A 27 -4.05 -1.18 10.84
CA ALA A 27 -3.80 -2.05 9.70
C ALA A 27 -3.88 -1.28 8.39
N ASP A 28 -3.03 -1.62 7.44
CA ASP A 28 -3.01 -1.02 6.11
C ASP A 28 -2.52 -2.00 5.05
N TRP A 29 -3.11 -1.92 3.86
CA TRP A 29 -2.74 -2.75 2.73
C TRP A 29 -1.96 -1.90 1.72
N GLY A 30 -0.69 -2.26 1.52
CA GLY A 30 0.19 -1.62 0.56
C GLY A 30 -0.09 -2.07 -0.88
N TRP A 31 0.16 -1.17 -1.83
CA TRP A 31 0.01 -1.38 -3.27
C TRP A 31 0.89 -2.53 -3.81
N GLN A 32 1.98 -2.85 -3.12
CA GLN A 32 2.89 -3.96 -3.41
C GLN A 32 2.28 -5.35 -3.12
N GLY A 33 1.07 -5.42 -2.55
CA GLY A 33 0.42 -6.67 -2.17
C GLY A 33 0.76 -7.16 -0.76
N LEU A 34 1.39 -6.32 0.07
CA LEU A 34 1.73 -6.62 1.46
C LEU A 34 0.73 -5.97 2.42
N ILE A 35 0.38 -6.67 3.49
CA ILE A 35 -0.48 -6.19 4.56
C ILE A 35 0.39 -5.93 5.79
N ALA A 36 0.31 -4.72 6.34
CA ALA A 36 0.96 -4.40 7.61
C ALA A 36 -0.09 -4.17 8.69
N TYR A 37 0.10 -4.75 9.87
CA TYR A 37 -0.79 -4.50 11.01
C TYR A 37 -0.08 -4.53 12.36
N GLY A 38 -0.64 -3.83 13.34
CA GLY A 38 -0.16 -3.77 14.72
C GLY A 38 -0.59 -5.00 15.52
N CYS A 39 0.36 -5.60 16.22
CA CYS A 39 0.19 -6.73 17.14
C CYS A 39 0.87 -6.37 18.47
N HIS A 40 0.09 -5.88 19.45
CA HIS A 40 0.63 -5.16 20.62
C HIS A 40 1.57 -4.02 20.19
N SER A 41 2.82 -4.04 20.64
CA SER A 41 3.86 -3.06 20.29
C SER A 41 4.65 -3.42 19.02
N LEU A 42 4.31 -4.53 18.36
CA LEU A 42 4.97 -4.97 17.14
C LEU A 42 4.16 -4.55 15.92
N VAL A 43 4.82 -4.38 14.78
CA VAL A 43 4.17 -4.29 13.48
C VAL A 43 4.55 -5.50 12.67
N LEU A 44 3.55 -6.27 12.24
CA LEU A 44 3.73 -7.46 11.41
C LEU A 44 3.46 -7.11 9.95
N VAL A 45 4.35 -7.54 9.06
CA VAL A 45 4.22 -7.42 7.61
C VAL A 45 4.03 -8.80 7.01
N ILE A 46 2.92 -8.98 6.31
CA ILE A 46 2.48 -10.27 5.77
C ILE A 46 2.22 -10.15 4.28
N ASP A 47 2.57 -11.18 3.51
CA ASP A 47 2.15 -11.29 2.12
C ASP A 47 0.66 -11.69 2.01
N SER A 48 -0.11 -10.94 1.24
CA SER A 48 -1.54 -11.19 1.04
C SER A 48 -1.83 -12.51 0.33
N LYS A 49 -0.92 -13.04 -0.51
CA LYS A 49 -1.13 -14.27 -1.27
C LYS A 49 -0.81 -15.52 -0.47
N THR A 50 0.37 -15.56 0.13
CA THR A 50 0.86 -16.70 0.91
C THR A 50 0.38 -16.67 2.37
N ALA A 51 -0.08 -15.52 2.88
CA ALA A 51 -0.31 -15.29 4.30
C ALA A 51 0.94 -15.54 5.18
N GLN A 52 2.12 -15.58 4.56
CA GLN A 52 3.39 -15.74 5.26
C GLN A 52 3.79 -14.41 5.91
N THR A 53 4.16 -14.46 7.19
CA THR A 53 4.77 -13.31 7.85
C THR A 53 6.16 -13.12 7.28
N LEU A 54 6.34 -12.00 6.57
CA LEU A 54 7.62 -11.64 6.01
C LEU A 54 8.45 -10.92 7.07
N GLN A 55 7.86 -9.99 7.83
CA GLN A 55 8.62 -9.20 8.80
C GLN A 55 7.92 -8.90 10.10
N VAL A 56 8.74 -8.71 11.13
CA VAL A 56 8.35 -8.18 12.43
C VAL A 56 9.19 -6.94 12.72
N LEU A 57 8.54 -5.79 12.87
CA LEU A 57 9.18 -4.53 13.21
C LEU A 57 9.02 -4.27 14.71
N GLU A 58 10.15 -4.33 15.44
CA GLU A 58 10.21 -4.18 16.91
C GLU A 58 10.98 -2.91 17.28
N ARG A 59 10.25 -1.84 17.64
CA ARG A 59 10.82 -0.61 18.24
C ARG A 59 9.84 0.13 19.14
N HIS A 60 8.54 -0.02 18.91
CA HIS A 60 7.56 0.61 19.78
C HIS A 60 7.60 -0.04 21.16
N LYS A 61 7.46 0.81 22.19
CA LYS A 61 7.40 0.38 23.60
C LYS A 61 5.97 0.28 24.12
N ALA A 62 5.00 0.73 23.31
CA ALA A 62 3.59 0.73 23.62
C ALA A 62 2.79 0.18 22.43
N ASN A 63 1.50 -0.10 22.65
CA ASN A 63 0.67 -0.70 21.62
C ASN A 63 0.54 0.21 20.39
N VAL A 64 0.70 -0.37 19.20
CA VAL A 64 0.60 0.32 17.92
C VAL A 64 -0.87 0.64 17.62
N VAL A 65 -1.19 1.91 17.41
CA VAL A 65 -2.57 2.40 17.20
C VAL A 65 -2.86 2.66 15.73
N LYS A 66 -1.84 3.04 14.94
CA LYS A 66 -1.99 3.29 13.49
C LYS A 66 -0.80 2.73 12.72
N VAL A 67 -1.07 2.25 11.52
CA VAL A 67 -0.09 1.77 10.54
C VAL A 67 -0.52 2.29 9.18
N LYS A 68 0.41 2.84 8.38
CA LYS A 68 0.15 3.37 7.03
C LYS A 68 1.34 3.20 6.10
N TRP A 69 1.10 2.56 4.96
CA TRP A 69 2.05 2.45 3.86
C TRP A 69 2.22 3.78 3.15
N ALA A 70 3.47 4.10 2.81
CA ALA A 70 3.73 5.16 1.85
C ALA A 70 3.19 4.73 0.48
N LYS A 71 2.41 5.60 -0.16
CA LYS A 71 2.03 5.42 -1.57
C LYS A 71 3.24 5.77 -2.42
N GLU A 72 3.69 4.86 -3.26
CA GLU A 72 4.81 5.17 -4.15
C GLU A 72 4.31 5.72 -5.47
N ASN A 73 4.56 7.01 -5.67
CA ASN A 73 4.15 7.74 -6.86
C ASN A 73 5.33 8.30 -7.67
N TYR A 74 6.58 7.91 -7.37
CA TYR A 74 7.74 8.50 -8.02
C TYR A 74 8.72 7.46 -8.59
N HIS A 75 9.45 7.89 -9.62
CA HIS A 75 10.42 7.09 -10.35
C HIS A 75 11.72 6.87 -9.53
N HIS A 76 12.15 5.61 -9.50
CA HIS A 76 13.34 5.16 -8.77
C HIS A 76 14.57 5.14 -9.66
N ASN A 77 15.70 5.63 -9.14
CA ASN A 77 17.01 5.56 -9.81
C ASN A 77 18.12 5.34 -8.79
N ILE A 78 19.38 5.25 -9.24
CA ILE A 78 20.52 4.99 -8.36
C ILE A 78 20.69 6.07 -7.27
N GLY A 79 20.36 7.33 -7.58
CA GLY A 79 20.48 8.46 -6.63
C GLY A 79 19.30 8.61 -5.67
N SER A 80 18.12 8.08 -6.03
CA SER A 80 16.94 7.99 -5.16
C SER A 80 16.36 6.57 -5.27
N PRO A 81 16.97 5.61 -4.55
CA PRO A 81 16.62 4.21 -4.65
C PRO A 81 15.20 3.91 -4.15
N TYR A 82 14.68 2.80 -4.64
CA TYR A 82 13.45 2.20 -4.12
C TYR A 82 13.59 1.88 -2.63
N SER A 83 12.57 2.19 -1.82
CA SER A 83 12.52 1.73 -0.44
C SER A 83 11.09 1.55 0.07
N LEU A 84 10.78 0.34 0.53
CA LEU A 84 9.49 0.02 1.16
C LEU A 84 9.33 0.80 2.46
N ARG A 85 8.48 1.82 2.44
CA ARG A 85 8.29 2.71 3.59
C ARG A 85 6.94 2.56 4.25
N LEU A 86 6.99 2.46 5.58
CA LEU A 86 5.82 2.31 6.44
C LEU A 86 5.91 3.30 7.60
N ALA A 87 4.82 3.99 7.92
CA ALA A 87 4.70 4.72 9.17
C ALA A 87 3.88 3.89 10.16
N SER A 88 4.31 3.83 11.41
CA SER A 88 3.52 3.31 12.52
C SER A 88 3.51 4.27 13.69
N ALA A 89 2.40 4.33 14.41
CA ALA A 89 2.24 5.19 15.58
C ALA A 89 1.78 4.37 16.79
N ASP A 90 2.32 4.66 17.97
CA ASP A 90 1.93 3.99 19.22
C ASP A 90 1.01 4.81 20.12
N ALA A 91 0.55 4.15 21.19
CA ALA A 91 -0.33 4.74 22.20
C ALA A 91 0.33 5.89 22.98
N THR A 92 1.67 6.00 22.93
CA THR A 92 2.43 7.11 23.54
C THR A 92 2.65 8.27 22.59
N GLY A 93 2.11 8.23 21.37
CA GLY A 93 2.24 9.31 20.39
C GLY A 93 3.58 9.32 19.64
N LYS A 94 4.38 8.25 19.75
CA LYS A 94 5.61 8.10 18.98
C LYS A 94 5.25 7.55 17.59
N ILE A 95 5.70 8.22 16.54
CA ILE A 95 5.66 7.75 15.16
C ILE A 95 7.03 7.21 14.80
N ILE A 96 7.07 6.05 14.16
CA ILE A 96 8.29 5.48 13.58
C ILE A 96 8.05 5.31 12.08
N VAL A 97 8.99 5.83 11.30
CA VAL A 97 9.05 5.65 9.85
C VAL A 97 10.08 4.55 9.59
N TRP A 98 9.64 3.48 8.97
CA TRP A 98 10.41 2.27 8.74
C TRP A 98 10.89 2.18 7.31
N ASP A 99 12.09 1.65 7.15
CA ASP A 99 12.49 0.93 5.97
C ASP A 99 12.15 -0.54 6.21
N VAL A 100 11.09 -1.02 5.56
CA VAL A 100 10.59 -2.37 5.78
C VAL A 100 11.61 -3.38 5.29
N ALA A 101 12.12 -3.29 4.05
CA ALA A 101 13.09 -4.27 3.52
C ALA A 101 14.26 -4.56 4.50
N THR A 102 14.81 -3.52 5.14
CA THR A 102 15.91 -3.67 6.12
C THR A 102 15.46 -3.87 7.57
N GLY A 103 14.20 -3.57 7.91
CA GLY A 103 13.69 -3.56 9.28
C GLY A 103 14.20 -2.41 10.14
N ALA A 104 14.86 -1.42 9.53
CA ALA A 104 15.44 -0.29 10.23
C ALA A 104 14.42 0.85 10.42
N ALA A 105 14.44 1.48 11.59
CA ALA A 105 13.76 2.74 11.79
C ALA A 105 14.59 3.86 11.12
N ARG A 106 14.02 4.50 10.09
CA ARG A 106 14.63 5.66 9.43
C ARG A 106 14.53 6.90 10.29
N CYS A 107 13.35 7.10 10.87
CA CYS A 107 13.05 8.28 11.67
C CYS A 107 12.09 7.93 12.81
N GLU A 108 12.30 8.57 13.97
CA GLU A 108 11.41 8.51 15.12
C GLU A 108 10.94 9.92 15.46
N ILE A 109 9.63 10.13 15.48
CA ILE A 109 9.02 11.44 15.70
C ILE A 109 8.13 11.35 16.94
N GLN A 110 8.30 12.28 17.88
CA GLN A 110 7.43 12.39 19.04
C GLN A 110 7.28 13.86 19.44
N GLU A 111 6.05 14.40 19.34
CA GLU A 111 5.74 15.75 19.80
C GLU A 111 5.04 15.73 21.17
N HIS A 112 4.19 14.74 21.42
CA HIS A 112 3.41 14.61 22.66
C HIS A 112 3.25 13.15 23.08
N THR A 113 2.82 12.94 24.32
CA THR A 113 2.68 11.62 24.97
C THR A 113 1.27 11.01 24.85
N LYS A 114 0.49 11.41 23.83
CA LYS A 114 -0.90 10.96 23.63
C LYS A 114 -1.04 10.21 22.29
N PRO A 115 -1.97 9.24 22.18
CA PRO A 115 -2.12 8.40 20.99
C PRO A 115 -2.53 9.24 19.77
N ILE A 116 -1.88 9.00 18.65
CA ILE A 116 -2.19 9.65 17.38
C ILE A 116 -3.55 9.16 16.89
N GLN A 117 -4.40 10.12 16.51
CA GLN A 117 -5.77 9.83 16.09
C GLN A 117 -5.82 9.32 14.66
N ASP A 118 -5.00 9.91 13.78
CA ASP A 118 -4.92 9.48 12.40
C ASP A 118 -3.63 9.95 11.73
N MET A 119 -3.25 9.28 10.64
CA MET A 119 -2.08 9.65 9.85
C MET A 119 -2.26 9.23 8.38
N GLN A 120 -1.66 9.97 7.46
CA GLN A 120 -1.71 9.66 6.03
C GLN A 120 -0.54 10.29 5.28
N TRP A 121 0.02 9.53 4.34
CA TRP A 121 1.04 10.01 3.41
C TRP A 121 0.43 10.88 2.31
N LEU A 122 1.11 11.96 1.95
CA LEU A 122 0.73 12.77 0.79
C LEU A 122 1.12 12.06 -0.51
N TRP A 123 0.20 12.04 -1.48
CA TRP A 123 0.37 11.34 -2.76
C TRP A 123 0.53 12.27 -3.97
N ASN A 124 0.26 13.57 -3.82
CA ASN A 124 0.20 14.53 -4.93
C ASN A 124 1.48 15.39 -5.11
N GLN A 125 2.67 14.84 -4.86
CA GLN A 125 3.92 15.61 -4.93
C GLN A 125 5.01 14.84 -5.70
N ASP A 126 5.55 15.45 -6.75
CA ASP A 126 6.70 14.89 -7.49
C ASP A 126 8.04 15.18 -6.77
N ALA A 127 8.13 16.25 -5.95
CA ALA A 127 9.38 16.71 -5.33
C ALA A 127 9.52 16.49 -3.81
N SER A 128 8.43 16.50 -3.04
CA SER A 128 8.48 16.23 -1.59
C SER A 128 7.84 14.87 -1.31
N ARG A 129 8.70 13.84 -1.43
CA ARG A 129 8.29 12.44 -1.59
C ARG A 129 7.83 11.79 -0.28
N ASP A 130 8.12 12.44 0.84
CA ASP A 130 8.13 11.80 2.17
C ASP A 130 7.31 12.62 3.17
N LEU A 131 6.22 13.20 2.72
CA LEU A 131 5.39 14.02 3.59
C LEU A 131 4.32 13.20 4.28
N LEU A 132 4.32 13.25 5.61
CA LEU A 132 3.37 12.55 6.47
C LEU A 132 2.54 13.59 7.23
N LEU A 133 1.22 13.58 7.00
CA LEU A 133 0.29 14.37 7.79
C LEU A 133 -0.21 13.51 8.96
N ALA A 134 -0.10 14.02 10.18
CA ALA A 134 -0.54 13.34 11.39
C ALA A 134 -1.48 14.24 12.21
N VAL A 135 -2.56 13.64 12.74
CA VAL A 135 -3.50 14.27 13.67
C VAL A 135 -3.09 13.93 15.09
N HIS A 136 -2.69 14.97 15.81
CA HIS A 136 -2.25 14.85 17.19
C HIS A 136 -3.33 15.37 18.15
N PRO A 137 -3.55 14.67 19.28
CA PRO A 137 -4.44 15.18 20.33
C PRO A 137 -3.87 16.45 20.97
N PRO A 138 -4.71 17.41 21.37
CA PRO A 138 -6.18 17.34 21.34
C PRO A 138 -6.80 17.71 19.98
N ASN A 139 -6.26 18.70 19.27
CA ASN A 139 -7.00 19.39 18.21
C ASN A 139 -6.10 19.98 17.10
N TYR A 140 -4.93 19.39 16.82
CA TYR A 140 -4.02 19.95 15.81
C TYR A 140 -3.52 18.91 14.83
N ILE A 141 -3.21 19.39 13.63
CA ILE A 141 -2.59 18.60 12.56
C ILE A 141 -1.17 19.11 12.34
N VAL A 142 -0.26 18.19 12.06
CA VAL A 142 1.15 18.50 11.83
C VAL A 142 1.61 17.80 10.56
N LEU A 143 2.23 18.56 9.68
CA LEU A 143 2.88 18.03 8.49
C LEU A 143 4.36 17.83 8.76
N TRP A 144 4.81 16.58 8.61
CA TRP A 144 6.18 16.15 8.83
C TRP A 144 6.88 15.85 7.51
N ASN A 145 8.17 16.17 7.44
CA ASN A 145 9.09 15.49 6.55
C ASN A 145 9.49 14.17 7.23
N ALA A 146 9.01 13.05 6.72
CA ALA A 146 9.20 11.72 7.27
C ALA A 146 10.62 11.16 7.07
N ASP A 147 11.40 11.73 6.15
CA ASP A 147 12.80 11.33 5.94
C ASP A 147 13.70 11.90 7.03
N THR A 148 13.56 13.19 7.31
CA THR A 148 14.38 13.91 8.31
C THR A 148 13.74 13.99 9.69
N GLY A 149 12.44 13.70 9.81
CA GLY A 149 11.66 13.94 11.04
C GLY A 149 11.36 15.40 11.34
N THR A 150 11.58 16.31 10.39
CA THR A 150 11.41 17.74 10.64
C THR A 150 9.95 18.16 10.48
N LYS A 151 9.48 19.02 11.38
CA LYS A 151 8.15 19.62 11.32
C LYS A 151 8.13 20.75 10.29
N LEU A 152 7.30 20.63 9.26
CA LEU A 152 7.13 21.69 8.26
C LEU A 152 6.20 22.79 8.77
N TRP A 153 5.02 22.42 9.26
CA TRP A 153 4.09 23.34 9.88
C TRP A 153 3.09 22.61 10.80
N LYS A 154 2.42 23.40 11.64
CA LYS A 154 1.40 22.95 12.60
C LYS A 154 0.19 23.88 12.52
N LYS A 155 -1.02 23.30 12.54
CA LYS A 155 -2.28 24.05 12.59
C LYS A 155 -3.18 23.50 13.69
N SER A 156 -3.57 24.37 14.61
CA SER A 156 -4.52 24.06 15.67
C SER A 156 -5.94 24.46 15.27
N TYR A 157 -6.90 23.62 15.66
CA TYR A 157 -8.33 23.82 15.49
C TYR A 157 -9.00 23.98 16.86
N ALA A 158 -10.21 24.53 16.92
CA ALA A 158 -10.89 24.76 18.19
C ALA A 158 -11.38 23.46 18.86
N GLU A 159 -11.73 22.44 18.06
CA GLU A 159 -12.36 21.19 18.50
C GLU A 159 -11.43 19.99 18.31
N ASN A 160 -11.68 18.93 19.08
CA ASN A 160 -10.90 17.70 18.98
C ASN A 160 -11.13 17.02 17.63
N ILE A 161 -10.04 16.67 16.96
CA ILE A 161 -10.06 16.00 15.66
C ILE A 161 -9.94 14.50 15.89
N LEU A 162 -10.89 13.73 15.36
CA LEU A 162 -10.97 12.28 15.51
C LEU A 162 -10.32 11.54 14.33
N SER A 163 -10.47 12.06 13.12
CA SER A 163 -9.93 11.47 11.89
C SER A 163 -9.92 12.52 10.78
N PHE A 164 -9.19 12.25 9.71
CA PHE A 164 -9.23 13.06 8.50
C PHE A 164 -9.22 12.20 7.23
N SER A 165 -9.70 12.78 6.14
CA SER A 165 -9.54 12.20 4.81
C SER A 165 -9.32 13.30 3.78
N PHE A 166 -8.32 13.11 2.93
CA PHE A 166 -8.19 13.88 1.70
C PHE A 166 -9.31 13.53 0.72
N ASP A 167 -9.67 14.50 -0.11
CA ASP A 167 -10.44 14.22 -1.31
C ASP A 167 -9.56 13.43 -2.31
N PRO A 168 -10.01 12.26 -2.79
CA PRO A 168 -9.23 11.44 -3.73
C PRO A 168 -9.05 12.10 -5.11
N PHE A 169 -9.85 13.11 -5.45
CA PHE A 169 -9.79 13.79 -6.75
C PHE A 169 -9.10 15.14 -6.69
N ASP A 170 -9.17 15.83 -5.54
CA ASP A 170 -8.52 17.12 -5.32
C ASP A 170 -7.76 17.18 -3.98
N PRO A 171 -6.43 17.05 -4.00
CA PRO A 171 -5.61 16.99 -2.78
C PRO A 171 -5.51 18.33 -2.03
N SER A 172 -6.03 19.43 -2.59
CA SER A 172 -6.18 20.70 -1.86
C SER A 172 -7.37 20.69 -0.90
N ASN A 173 -8.28 19.72 -1.06
CA ASN A 173 -9.45 19.55 -0.22
C ASN A 173 -9.20 18.45 0.83
N LEU A 174 -9.48 18.78 2.08
CA LEU A 174 -9.30 17.94 3.24
C LEU A 174 -10.56 18.00 4.10
N THR A 175 -11.02 16.85 4.55
CA THR A 175 -12.13 16.74 5.49
C THR A 175 -11.60 16.32 6.86
N LEU A 176 -12.00 17.02 7.91
CA LEU A 176 -11.72 16.65 9.29
C LEU A 176 -13.02 16.25 9.97
N LEU A 177 -12.99 15.13 10.69
CA LEU A 177 -14.06 14.74 11.59
C LEU A 177 -13.73 15.26 13.00
N THR A 178 -14.60 16.11 13.55
CA THR A 178 -14.50 16.59 14.93
C THR A 178 -15.59 15.96 15.80
N SER A 179 -15.54 16.22 17.11
CA SER A 179 -16.58 15.75 18.05
C SER A 179 -17.96 16.36 17.79
N GLU A 180 -18.04 17.54 17.17
CA GLU A 180 -19.29 18.27 16.92
C GLU A 180 -19.76 18.18 15.46
N GLY A 181 -18.89 17.83 14.51
CA GLY A 181 -19.26 17.77 13.11
C GLY A 181 -18.11 17.49 12.14
N ILE A 182 -18.36 17.79 10.86
CA ILE A 182 -17.38 17.65 9.78
C ILE A 182 -16.90 19.04 9.38
N VAL A 183 -15.59 19.22 9.29
CA VAL A 183 -14.94 20.45 8.84
C VAL A 183 -14.37 20.23 7.44
N PHE A 184 -14.82 21.02 6.48
CA PHE A 184 -14.28 21.04 5.11
C PHE A 184 -13.23 22.13 4.97
N ILE A 185 -12.01 21.72 4.64
CA ILE A 185 -10.87 22.59 4.35
C ILE A 185 -10.63 22.50 2.85
N SER A 186 -10.52 23.64 2.17
CA SER A 186 -10.30 23.71 0.73
C SER A 186 -9.00 24.46 0.35
N ASP A 187 -8.18 24.79 1.35
CA ASP A 187 -6.93 25.54 1.19
C ASP A 187 -5.73 24.76 1.72
N PHE A 188 -5.76 23.41 1.64
CA PHE A 188 -4.62 22.59 2.04
C PHE A 188 -3.46 22.76 1.06
N SER A 189 -2.28 23.10 1.58
CA SER A 189 -1.04 23.14 0.81
C SER A 189 0.13 22.57 1.63
N PRO A 190 1.08 21.86 1.02
CA PRO A 190 2.27 21.39 1.74
C PRO A 190 3.21 22.52 2.17
N SER A 191 3.25 23.63 1.41
CA SER A 191 4.16 24.75 1.67
C SER A 191 3.68 25.70 2.77
N LYS A 192 2.37 25.81 2.98
CA LYS A 192 1.77 26.69 3.99
C LYS A 192 0.60 26.00 4.68
N ALA A 193 0.53 26.17 6.00
CA ALA A 193 -0.61 25.70 6.78
C ALA A 193 -1.92 26.33 6.29
N PRO A 194 -3.06 25.60 6.35
CA PRO A 194 -4.37 26.15 6.01
C PRO A 194 -4.65 27.43 6.77
N VAL A 195 -5.10 28.47 6.08
CA VAL A 195 -5.43 29.77 6.68
C VAL A 195 -6.83 29.68 7.27
N SER A 196 -7.76 29.08 6.53
CA SER A 196 -9.15 28.93 6.93
C SER A 196 -9.31 27.95 8.10
N SER A 197 -10.31 28.18 8.95
CA SER A 197 -10.77 27.19 9.95
C SER A 197 -11.71 26.14 9.36
N GLY A 198 -11.92 26.18 8.03
CA GLY A 198 -12.84 25.32 7.28
C GLY A 198 -14.32 25.64 7.48
N LYS A 199 -15.16 25.13 6.57
CA LYS A 199 -16.61 25.20 6.67
C LYS A 199 -17.11 24.05 7.54
N LYS A 200 -17.80 24.37 8.63
CA LYS A 200 -18.34 23.37 9.58
C LYS A 200 -19.74 22.93 9.17
N VAL A 201 -19.96 21.62 9.19
CA VAL A 201 -21.27 21.00 9.03
C VAL A 201 -21.51 20.10 10.25
N TYR A 202 -22.52 20.43 11.03
CA TYR A 202 -22.86 19.66 12.23
C TYR A 202 -23.59 18.38 11.83
N ILE A 203 -23.16 17.25 12.39
CA ILE A 203 -23.81 15.95 12.16
C ILE A 203 -25.10 15.85 13.02
N SER A 204 -25.21 16.67 14.08
CA SER A 204 -26.39 16.80 14.93
C SER A 204 -26.76 18.26 15.16
N SER A 205 -28.06 18.59 15.12
CA SER A 205 -28.56 19.96 15.33
C SER A 205 -28.31 20.44 16.77
N PRO A 206 -27.89 21.72 17.00
CA PRO A 206 -27.60 22.23 18.35
C PRO A 206 -28.83 22.48 19.24
N ARG A 207 -30.01 21.96 18.89
CA ARG A 207 -31.27 22.19 19.62
C ARG A 207 -31.90 20.88 20.07
N SER A 208 -31.27 20.25 21.06
CA SER A 208 -31.97 19.40 22.02
C SER A 208 -31.16 19.29 23.31
N SER A 209 -31.04 20.42 24.03
CA SER A 209 -30.75 20.36 25.46
C SER A 209 -32.08 20.20 26.20
N PRO A 210 -32.26 19.18 27.08
CA PRO A 210 -33.26 19.23 28.12
C PRO A 210 -32.58 19.80 29.37
N VAL A 211 -32.77 21.10 29.63
CA VAL A 211 -32.50 21.67 30.95
C VAL A 211 -33.83 21.86 31.67
N HIS A 212 -33.90 21.28 32.86
CA HIS A 212 -34.97 21.26 33.85
C HIS A 212 -36.17 20.35 33.58
N ASN A 213 -36.01 19.09 33.98
CA ASN A 213 -36.91 18.60 35.03
C ASN A 213 -36.15 17.74 36.07
N LYS A 214 -36.65 17.85 37.30
CA LYS A 214 -36.08 17.48 38.59
C LYS A 214 -35.48 16.06 38.69
N LEU A 215 -34.54 15.93 39.64
CA LEU A 215 -33.96 14.70 40.18
C LEU A 215 -34.96 13.54 40.24
N VAL A 216 -34.64 12.44 39.56
CA VAL A 216 -35.15 11.11 39.89
C VAL A 216 -33.96 10.18 40.07
N SER A 217 -33.95 9.58 41.26
CA SER A 217 -32.98 8.63 41.79
C SER A 217 -32.65 7.47 40.85
N ALA A 218 -31.39 7.03 40.92
CA ALA A 218 -30.89 5.79 40.38
C ALA A 218 -31.75 4.57 40.78
N ALA A 219 -32.61 4.10 39.88
CA ALA A 219 -33.32 2.82 40.03
C ALA A 219 -33.90 2.32 38.68
N GLY A 220 -33.12 2.37 37.60
CA GLY A 220 -33.55 1.90 36.26
C GLY A 220 -32.70 0.80 35.66
N ALA A 221 -31.41 0.72 36.00
CA ALA A 221 -30.47 -0.23 35.39
C ALA A 221 -30.41 -1.61 36.09
N LYS A 222 -31.00 -1.76 37.29
CA LYS A 222 -31.10 -3.07 37.98
C LYS A 222 -32.29 -3.93 37.52
N LYS A 223 -33.35 -3.34 36.95
CA LYS A 223 -34.52 -4.09 36.44
C LYS A 223 -34.40 -4.52 34.96
N ALA A 224 -33.39 -4.03 34.24
CA ALA A 224 -33.03 -4.50 32.90
C ALA A 224 -31.95 -5.60 32.92
N LEU A 225 -31.15 -5.68 34.00
CA LEU A 225 -30.15 -6.74 34.20
C LEU A 225 -30.79 -8.04 34.73
N ASP A 226 -31.89 -7.96 35.48
CA ASP A 226 -32.64 -9.14 35.97
C ASP A 226 -33.55 -9.79 34.92
N LYS A 227 -33.76 -9.17 33.75
CA LYS A 227 -34.53 -9.75 32.64
C LYS A 227 -33.68 -10.42 31.54
N VAL A 228 -32.36 -10.28 31.59
CA VAL A 228 -31.43 -10.99 30.67
C VAL A 228 -30.71 -12.16 31.39
N LYS A 229 -30.76 -12.20 32.73
CA LYS A 229 -30.28 -13.33 33.55
C LYS A 229 -31.27 -14.50 33.70
N ILE A 230 -32.42 -14.48 33.03
CA ILE A 230 -33.47 -15.51 33.13
C ILE A 230 -33.63 -16.33 31.81
N LEU A 231 -32.73 -16.17 30.83
CA LEU A 231 -32.81 -16.91 29.55
C LEU A 231 -31.61 -17.81 29.21
N ILE A 232 -30.60 -17.95 30.06
CA ILE A 232 -29.46 -18.89 29.80
C ILE A 232 -29.01 -19.63 31.08
N THR A 233 -29.93 -19.87 32.02
CA THR A 233 -29.67 -20.79 33.15
C THR A 233 -30.96 -21.48 33.54
N ASN A 234 -31.25 -22.61 32.91
CA ASN A 234 -32.09 -23.68 33.46
C ASN A 234 -32.04 -24.90 32.53
N GLU A 235 -30.95 -25.65 32.56
CA GLU A 235 -31.03 -27.10 32.42
C GLU A 235 -29.98 -27.73 33.35
N LYS A 236 -30.45 -28.54 34.29
CA LYS A 236 -29.64 -29.46 35.08
C LYS A 236 -29.94 -30.89 34.61
N PRO A 237 -29.00 -31.81 34.86
CA PRO A 237 -28.73 -32.95 34.00
C PRO A 237 -29.60 -34.16 34.35
N SER A 238 -30.05 -34.89 33.34
CA SER A 238 -30.45 -36.29 33.50
C SER A 238 -30.52 -37.00 32.14
N LEU A 239 -29.85 -38.15 32.06
CA LEU A 239 -30.07 -39.25 31.13
C LEU A 239 -29.52 -39.09 29.71
N LEU A 240 -28.20 -39.28 29.58
CA LEU A 240 -27.60 -39.97 28.44
C LEU A 240 -27.43 -41.45 28.83
N GLN A 241 -28.42 -42.26 28.49
CA GLN A 241 -28.26 -43.70 28.32
C GLN A 241 -29.11 -44.07 27.10
N GLU A 242 -28.56 -44.94 26.25
CA GLU A 242 -29.15 -45.50 25.03
C GLU A 242 -28.98 -44.67 23.74
N ALA A 243 -27.78 -44.71 23.16
CA ALA A 243 -27.58 -44.97 21.73
C ALA A 243 -26.10 -45.17 21.36
N GLU A 244 -25.42 -46.16 21.95
CA GLU A 244 -24.22 -46.73 21.34
C GLU A 244 -24.28 -48.26 21.46
N SER A 245 -25.04 -48.86 20.55
CA SER A 245 -24.88 -50.27 20.20
C SER A 245 -24.77 -50.37 18.69
N LYS A 246 -23.53 -50.37 18.21
CA LYS A 246 -23.01 -51.02 16.99
C LYS A 246 -21.64 -50.40 16.71
N SER A 247 -20.61 -50.95 17.33
CA SER A 247 -19.80 -52.01 16.73
C SER A 247 -18.80 -51.44 15.75
N GLU A 248 -17.55 -51.37 16.18
CA GLU A 248 -16.47 -51.71 15.26
C GLU A 248 -15.70 -52.88 15.83
N LEU A 249 -15.38 -53.80 14.94
CA LEU A 249 -14.15 -54.57 15.00
C LEU A 249 -13.03 -53.73 15.64
N SER A 250 -12.65 -54.04 16.87
CA SER A 250 -11.28 -53.88 17.36
C SER A 250 -11.24 -54.42 18.78
N GLN A 251 -10.22 -55.20 19.07
CA GLN A 251 -9.95 -55.68 20.42
C GLN A 251 -9.90 -54.47 21.36
N ASN A 252 -10.64 -54.51 22.47
CA ASN A 252 -10.60 -53.50 23.54
C ASN A 252 -9.16 -53.37 24.07
N ILE A 253 -8.38 -52.46 23.48
CA ILE A 253 -7.15 -51.94 24.07
C ILE A 253 -7.63 -50.95 25.13
N SER A 254 -7.85 -51.41 26.35
CA SER A 254 -8.02 -50.48 27.47
C SER A 254 -6.74 -49.67 27.59
N ALA A 255 -6.79 -48.36 27.34
CA ALA A 255 -5.64 -47.50 27.51
C ALA A 255 -5.15 -47.62 28.95
N ARG A 256 -3.91 -48.11 29.12
CA ARG A 256 -3.25 -48.16 30.42
C ARG A 256 -2.73 -46.75 30.69
N GLU A 257 -3.37 -46.05 31.62
CA GLU A 257 -2.92 -44.74 32.05
C GLU A 257 -1.86 -44.90 33.14
N HIS A 258 -0.84 -44.07 33.11
CA HIS A 258 0.20 -44.05 34.12
C HIS A 258 0.08 -42.78 34.95
N PHE A 259 -0.12 -42.93 36.25
CA PHE A 259 -0.21 -41.84 37.21
C PHE A 259 1.08 -41.79 38.01
N VAL A 260 1.82 -40.68 37.90
CA VAL A 260 3.12 -40.49 38.57
C VAL A 260 3.06 -39.22 39.42
N PHE A 261 3.48 -39.33 40.67
CA PHE A 261 3.56 -38.20 41.59
C PHE A 261 4.75 -38.38 42.54
N THR A 262 5.15 -37.30 43.22
CA THR A 262 6.23 -37.34 44.22
C THR A 262 5.74 -36.87 45.58
N ASP A 263 6.30 -37.45 46.65
CA ASP A 263 6.13 -36.92 48.01
C ASP A 263 7.04 -35.71 48.27
N THR A 264 6.80 -35.05 49.40
CA THR A 264 7.69 -34.06 50.04
C THR A 264 9.11 -34.60 50.29
N ASP A 265 9.25 -35.89 50.53
CA ASP A 265 10.54 -36.58 50.70
C ASP A 265 11.24 -36.96 49.38
N GLY A 266 10.68 -36.56 48.22
CA GLY A 266 11.27 -36.82 46.91
C GLY A 266 11.10 -38.25 46.37
N GLN A 267 10.34 -39.10 47.07
CA GLN A 267 9.96 -40.43 46.57
C GLN A 267 8.99 -40.31 45.40
N VAL A 268 9.29 -40.97 44.27
CA VAL A 268 8.38 -41.02 43.11
C VAL A 268 7.52 -42.27 43.19
N TYR A 269 6.21 -42.08 43.15
CA TYR A 269 5.21 -43.14 43.08
C TYR A 269 4.69 -43.31 41.66
N HIS A 270 4.61 -44.56 41.19
CA HIS A 270 4.06 -44.91 39.89
C HIS A 270 2.89 -45.89 40.05
N LEU A 271 1.70 -45.41 39.69
CA LEU A 271 0.46 -46.18 39.66
C LEU A 271 0.05 -46.40 38.20
N THR A 272 -0.45 -47.59 37.88
CA THR A 272 -1.07 -47.83 36.57
C THR A 272 -2.57 -48.01 36.73
N VAL A 273 -3.32 -47.21 35.97
CA VAL A 273 -4.78 -47.22 35.95
C VAL A 273 -5.23 -47.94 34.68
N GLU A 274 -5.90 -49.07 34.86
CA GLU A 274 -6.48 -49.87 33.79
C GLU A 274 -8.00 -49.89 34.00
N GLY A 275 -8.73 -49.05 33.26
CA GLY A 275 -10.17 -48.85 33.45
C GLY A 275 -10.49 -48.33 34.86
N ASN A 276 -11.33 -49.06 35.60
CA ASN A 276 -11.67 -48.72 36.99
C ASN A 276 -10.72 -49.32 38.03
N SER A 277 -9.60 -49.92 37.62
CA SER A 277 -8.63 -50.53 38.54
C SER A 277 -7.33 -49.72 38.62
N VAL A 278 -6.93 -49.36 39.84
CA VAL A 278 -5.63 -48.71 40.12
C VAL A 278 -4.71 -49.76 40.72
N LYS A 279 -3.55 -50.01 40.10
CA LYS A 279 -2.52 -50.93 40.59
C LYS A 279 -1.27 -50.15 40.98
N ASP A 280 -0.77 -50.36 42.21
CA ASP A 280 0.54 -49.87 42.65
C ASP A 280 1.63 -50.66 41.91
N SER A 281 2.46 -49.98 41.13
CA SER A 281 3.37 -50.64 40.19
C SER A 281 4.84 -50.48 40.55
N ALA A 282 5.28 -49.29 40.97
CA ALA A 282 6.66 -49.07 41.39
C ALA A 282 6.80 -47.86 42.31
N ARG A 283 7.73 -47.96 43.26
CA ARG A 283 8.19 -46.85 44.10
C ARG A 283 9.67 -46.65 43.89
N ILE A 284 10.07 -45.40 43.68
CA ILE A 284 11.43 -45.06 43.29
C ILE A 284 11.99 -44.20 44.43
N PRO A 285 13.07 -44.65 45.09
CA PRO A 285 13.63 -43.91 46.21
C PRO A 285 14.20 -42.56 45.74
N PRO A 286 14.19 -41.53 46.60
CA PRO A 286 14.76 -40.23 46.30
C PRO A 286 16.26 -40.38 46.04
N ASP A 287 16.75 -39.66 45.04
CA ASP A 287 18.19 -39.51 44.84
C ASP A 287 18.70 -38.54 45.91
N GLY A 288 19.70 -38.95 46.71
CA GLY A 288 20.13 -38.22 47.91
C GLY A 288 20.69 -36.82 47.64
N SER A 289 20.88 -36.46 46.37
CA SER A 289 21.33 -35.13 45.93
C SER A 289 20.19 -34.15 45.60
N MET A 290 18.93 -34.56 45.62
CA MET A 290 17.80 -33.68 45.27
C MET A 290 17.18 -33.00 46.48
N GLY A 291 16.88 -31.71 46.34
CA GLY A 291 16.01 -30.99 47.27
C GLY A 291 14.53 -31.32 47.05
N SER A 292 13.64 -30.51 47.63
CA SER A 292 12.19 -30.65 47.41
C SER A 292 11.85 -30.57 45.93
N ILE A 293 11.16 -31.59 45.40
CA ILE A 293 10.76 -31.65 43.98
C ILE A 293 9.65 -30.64 43.73
N THR A 294 9.80 -29.83 42.69
CA THR A 294 8.88 -28.73 42.34
C THR A 294 8.08 -29.03 41.09
N CYS A 295 8.66 -29.80 40.16
CA CYS A 295 8.05 -30.12 38.89
C CYS A 295 8.58 -31.45 38.33
N ILE A 296 7.71 -32.11 37.55
CA ILE A 296 7.96 -33.42 36.96
C ILE A 296 7.54 -33.37 35.50
N ALA A 297 8.33 -33.98 34.61
CA ALA A 297 7.95 -34.21 33.23
C ALA A 297 8.34 -35.62 32.80
N TRP A 298 7.48 -36.30 32.04
CA TRP A 298 7.72 -37.68 31.61
C TRP A 298 7.43 -37.84 30.11
N LYS A 299 8.37 -38.44 29.37
CA LYS A 299 8.19 -38.80 27.96
C LYS A 299 8.94 -40.08 27.58
N GLY A 300 8.20 -41.09 27.14
CA GLY A 300 8.77 -42.40 26.79
C GLY A 300 9.44 -43.05 28.00
N ASP A 301 10.70 -43.43 27.86
CA ASP A 301 11.48 -44.06 28.94
C ASP A 301 12.19 -43.03 29.84
N ILE A 302 11.99 -41.72 29.64
CA ILE A 302 12.74 -40.67 30.35
C ILE A 302 11.80 -39.87 31.27
N LEU A 303 12.06 -39.92 32.57
CA LEU A 303 11.44 -39.08 33.59
C LEU A 303 12.43 -37.97 33.99
N VAL A 304 11.97 -36.72 34.09
CA VAL A 304 12.78 -35.58 34.52
C VAL A 304 12.15 -34.91 35.72
N LEU A 305 12.97 -34.69 36.74
CA LEU A 305 12.60 -34.04 38.00
C LEU A 305 13.37 -32.74 38.16
N GLY A 306 12.71 -31.67 38.59
CA GLY A 306 13.34 -30.41 38.98
C GLY A 306 13.08 -30.11 40.45
N ASP A 307 14.08 -29.55 41.14
CA ASP A 307 13.99 -29.19 42.55
C ASP A 307 14.04 -27.67 42.83
N VAL A 308 13.93 -27.29 44.11
CA VAL A 308 14.04 -25.90 44.58
C VAL A 308 15.46 -25.34 44.45
N ASP A 309 16.49 -26.19 44.46
CA ASP A 309 17.89 -25.77 44.42
C ASP A 309 18.42 -25.56 42.99
N GLY A 310 17.65 -25.99 41.97
CA GLY A 310 18.00 -25.87 40.56
C GLY A 310 18.67 -27.10 39.98
N ASN A 311 18.60 -28.26 40.63
CA ASN A 311 19.07 -29.51 40.08
C ASN A 311 17.99 -30.14 39.20
N LEU A 312 18.41 -30.62 38.02
CA LEU A 312 17.60 -31.44 37.13
C LEU A 312 18.07 -32.88 37.22
N ASN A 313 17.20 -33.81 37.57
CA ASN A 313 17.51 -35.23 37.58
C ASN A 313 16.83 -35.94 36.41
N PHE A 314 17.63 -36.53 35.53
CA PHE A 314 17.18 -37.29 34.38
C PHE A 314 17.22 -38.77 34.72
N TRP A 315 16.06 -39.42 34.69
CA TRP A 315 15.92 -40.82 35.04
C TRP A 315 15.50 -41.63 33.82
N ASP A 316 16.39 -42.54 33.40
CA ASP A 316 16.10 -43.52 32.35
C ASP A 316 15.44 -44.74 33.00
N LEU A 317 14.15 -44.92 32.75
CA LEU A 317 13.31 -46.01 33.28
C LEU A 317 13.74 -47.38 32.74
N LYS A 318 14.23 -47.42 31.51
CA LYS A 318 14.65 -48.65 30.84
C LYS A 318 16.00 -49.11 31.38
N ALA A 319 16.95 -48.18 31.52
CA ALA A 319 18.27 -48.45 32.08
C ALA A 319 18.28 -48.51 33.61
N ARG A 320 17.25 -47.95 34.28
CA ARG A 320 17.17 -47.73 35.74
C ARG A 320 18.34 -46.90 36.28
N VAL A 321 18.77 -45.90 35.53
CA VAL A 321 19.89 -45.01 35.89
C VAL A 321 19.37 -43.59 36.07
N SER A 322 19.75 -42.91 37.16
CA SER A 322 19.54 -41.47 37.37
C SER A 322 20.82 -40.69 37.07
N ARG A 323 20.64 -39.48 36.54
CA ARG A 323 21.70 -38.51 36.32
C ARG A 323 21.22 -37.14 36.78
N GLY A 324 21.66 -36.75 37.97
CA GLY A 324 21.49 -35.40 38.50
C GLY A 324 22.48 -34.40 37.88
N ILE A 325 21.97 -33.27 37.40
CA ILE A 325 22.78 -32.15 36.91
C ILE A 325 22.44 -30.90 37.74
N PRO A 326 23.40 -30.33 38.48
CA PRO A 326 23.23 -29.04 39.13
C PRO A 326 23.34 -27.91 38.09
N THR A 327 22.26 -27.17 37.86
CA THR A 327 22.27 -26.06 36.90
C THR A 327 22.76 -24.74 37.53
N HIS A 328 22.85 -24.68 38.86
CA HIS A 328 23.23 -23.49 39.65
C HIS A 328 22.33 -22.26 39.40
N ARG A 329 21.09 -22.49 38.95
CA ARG A 329 20.12 -21.43 38.63
C ARG A 329 19.04 -21.22 39.68
N GLY A 330 19.08 -22.00 40.75
CA GLY A 330 18.04 -22.01 41.77
C GLY A 330 16.73 -22.56 41.23
N TRP A 331 15.65 -22.28 41.96
CA TRP A 331 14.32 -22.87 41.81
C TRP A 331 13.86 -23.13 40.37
N VAL A 332 13.72 -24.41 40.01
CA VAL A 332 13.06 -24.86 38.78
C VAL A 332 11.55 -24.73 38.94
N ARG A 333 10.90 -23.89 38.14
CA ARG A 333 9.46 -23.59 38.24
C ARG A 333 8.60 -24.50 37.37
N LYS A 334 9.09 -24.86 36.20
CA LYS A 334 8.32 -25.61 35.20
C LYS A 334 9.26 -26.38 34.28
N ILE A 335 8.86 -27.60 33.95
CA ILE A 335 9.54 -28.44 32.96
C ILE A 335 8.50 -28.99 32.00
N ARG A 336 8.77 -28.95 30.68
CA ARG A 336 7.88 -29.48 29.64
C ARG A 336 8.69 -30.12 28.51
N PHE A 337 8.30 -31.33 28.09
CA PHE A 337 8.86 -31.94 26.88
C PHE A 337 8.28 -31.29 25.62
N ALA A 338 9.11 -31.18 24.58
CA ALA A 338 8.68 -30.73 23.27
C ALA A 338 7.68 -31.74 22.65
N PRO A 339 6.69 -31.29 21.88
CA PRO A 339 5.78 -32.18 21.18
C PRO A 339 6.50 -32.94 20.04
N GLY A 340 5.94 -34.09 19.65
CA GLY A 340 6.43 -34.91 18.54
C GLY A 340 6.98 -36.27 18.98
N LYS A 341 6.68 -37.32 18.19
CA LYS A 341 7.12 -38.69 18.42
C LYS A 341 8.64 -38.78 18.24
N GLY A 342 9.38 -39.15 19.29
CA GLY A 342 10.84 -39.26 19.25
C GLY A 342 11.62 -37.96 19.52
N ASN A 343 10.93 -36.82 19.65
CA ASN A 343 11.56 -35.57 20.05
C ASN A 343 11.87 -35.60 21.55
N GLN A 344 13.14 -35.61 21.92
CA GLN A 344 13.59 -35.71 23.31
C GLN A 344 14.13 -34.36 23.82
N LYS A 345 13.64 -33.25 23.24
CA LYS A 345 13.93 -31.92 23.76
C LYS A 345 13.00 -31.57 24.92
N LEU A 346 13.53 -30.81 25.87
CA LEU A 346 12.88 -30.42 27.10
C LEU A 346 13.13 -28.93 27.34
N ILE A 347 12.14 -28.21 27.83
CA ILE A 347 12.33 -26.84 28.34
C ILE A 347 12.25 -26.83 29.86
N ALA A 348 13.19 -26.16 30.50
CA ALA A 348 13.22 -25.91 31.94
C ALA A 348 13.17 -24.40 32.20
N MET A 349 12.25 -23.97 33.06
CA MET A 349 12.07 -22.59 33.48
C MET A 349 12.58 -22.38 34.90
N TYR A 350 13.32 -21.30 35.11
CA TYR A 350 13.89 -20.89 36.39
C TYR A 350 13.42 -19.46 36.75
N ASN A 351 13.80 -18.97 37.92
CA ASN A 351 13.48 -17.58 38.33
C ASN A 351 14.09 -16.51 37.40
N ASP A 352 15.24 -16.80 36.78
CA ASP A 352 16.01 -15.83 35.99
C ASP A 352 16.01 -16.13 34.46
N GLY A 353 15.14 -17.03 33.99
CA GLY A 353 14.97 -17.31 32.55
C GLY A 353 14.58 -18.76 32.25
N ALA A 354 14.99 -19.27 31.07
CA ALA A 354 14.64 -20.61 30.60
C ALA A 354 15.79 -21.28 29.84
N GLU A 355 15.81 -22.62 29.77
CA GLU A 355 16.79 -23.42 29.02
C GLU A 355 16.12 -24.52 28.23
N VAL A 356 16.69 -24.82 27.06
CA VAL A 356 16.35 -26.00 26.26
C VAL A 356 17.43 -27.05 26.48
N TRP A 357 17.00 -28.26 26.84
CA TRP A 357 17.83 -29.42 27.10
C TRP A 357 17.55 -30.51 26.06
N ASP A 358 18.57 -31.28 25.73
CA ASP A 358 18.44 -32.56 25.04
C ASP A 358 18.55 -33.69 26.06
N THR A 359 17.48 -34.47 26.22
CA THR A 359 17.45 -35.56 27.21
C THR A 359 18.13 -36.83 26.73
N LYS A 360 18.46 -36.98 25.43
CA LYS A 360 19.25 -38.13 24.95
C LYS A 360 20.71 -38.04 25.36
N GLU A 361 21.32 -36.89 25.09
CA GLU A 361 22.72 -36.62 25.44
C GLU A 361 22.86 -36.06 26.87
N VAL A 362 21.74 -35.68 27.49
CA VAL A 362 21.67 -35.03 28.81
C VAL A 362 22.56 -33.79 28.85
N GLN A 363 22.35 -32.89 27.87
CA GLN A 363 23.11 -31.65 27.70
C GLN A 363 22.18 -30.45 27.46
N MET A 364 22.62 -29.28 27.94
CA MET A 364 21.97 -28.00 27.65
C MET A 364 22.25 -27.64 26.18
N VAL A 365 21.19 -27.39 25.42
CA VAL A 365 21.26 -26.95 24.02
C VAL A 365 21.39 -25.44 23.95
N ASN A 366 20.49 -24.72 24.63
CA ASN A 366 20.46 -23.26 24.63
C ASN A 366 19.89 -22.70 25.94
N SER A 367 20.27 -21.46 26.26
CA SER A 367 19.85 -20.76 27.47
C SER A 367 19.41 -19.32 27.20
N LEU A 368 18.34 -18.90 27.86
CA LEU A 368 17.86 -17.52 27.91
C LEU A 368 17.93 -17.01 29.35
N ARG A 369 18.58 -15.86 29.56
CA ARG A 369 18.75 -15.25 30.90
C ARG A 369 18.34 -13.78 30.93
N THR A 370 17.46 -13.45 31.88
CA THR A 370 17.05 -12.07 32.19
C THR A 370 18.24 -11.30 32.78
N GLY A 371 18.56 -10.14 32.20
CA GLY A 371 19.68 -9.26 32.60
C GLY A 371 21.00 -9.49 31.86
N ARG A 372 21.17 -10.61 31.13
CA ARG A 372 22.36 -10.88 30.30
C ARG A 372 22.02 -10.96 28.82
N ASN A 373 20.96 -11.68 28.46
CA ASN A 373 20.55 -11.91 27.07
C ASN A 373 19.27 -11.14 26.73
N VAL A 374 18.39 -10.91 27.70
CA VAL A 374 17.11 -10.22 27.53
C VAL A 374 16.78 -9.29 28.70
N ASN A 375 16.04 -8.22 28.43
CA ASN A 375 15.71 -7.17 29.42
C ASN A 375 14.32 -7.33 30.06
N PHE A 376 13.65 -8.48 29.86
CA PHE A 376 12.33 -8.79 30.41
C PHE A 376 12.38 -10.06 31.26
N ARG A 377 11.47 -10.20 32.23
CA ARG A 377 11.34 -11.41 33.06
C ARG A 377 10.39 -12.40 32.40
N VAL A 378 10.78 -13.68 32.39
CA VAL A 378 9.93 -14.77 31.90
C VAL A 378 8.92 -15.14 33.00
N LEU A 379 7.63 -15.10 32.66
CA LEU A 379 6.51 -15.45 33.54
C LEU A 379 6.04 -16.89 33.36
N ASP A 380 6.06 -17.40 32.12
CA ASP A 380 5.72 -18.78 31.80
C ASP A 380 6.39 -19.24 30.49
N VAL A 381 6.51 -20.55 30.31
CA VAL A 381 7.07 -21.17 29.11
C VAL A 381 6.20 -22.34 28.63
N ASP A 382 6.09 -22.52 27.31
CA ASP A 382 5.53 -23.72 26.70
C ASP A 382 6.10 -23.97 25.30
N TRP A 383 5.72 -25.06 24.65
CA TRP A 383 6.09 -25.36 23.28
C TRP A 383 4.99 -24.97 22.30
N CYS A 384 5.34 -24.32 21.19
CA CYS A 384 4.41 -24.04 20.08
C CYS A 384 4.35 -25.22 19.12
N THR A 385 5.52 -25.69 18.70
CA THR A 385 5.76 -26.79 17.76
C THR A 385 6.95 -27.61 18.25
N SER A 386 7.36 -28.65 17.52
CA SER A 386 8.49 -29.51 17.90
C SER A 386 9.83 -28.77 18.02
N ASP A 387 9.94 -27.58 17.42
CA ASP A 387 11.15 -26.78 17.24
C ASP A 387 10.99 -25.32 17.71
N LYS A 388 9.81 -24.92 18.19
CA LYS A 388 9.55 -23.55 18.63
C LYS A 388 9.04 -23.50 20.06
N VAL A 389 9.58 -22.55 20.81
CA VAL A 389 9.25 -22.29 22.21
C VAL A 389 8.43 -21.01 22.31
N ILE A 390 7.45 -21.02 23.19
CA ILE A 390 6.66 -19.85 23.59
C ILE A 390 7.10 -19.40 24.98
N LEU A 391 7.33 -18.09 25.14
CA LEU A 391 7.60 -17.46 26.42
C LEU A 391 6.57 -16.36 26.67
N ALA A 392 5.95 -16.37 27.84
CA ALA A 392 5.19 -15.24 28.35
C ALA A 392 6.11 -14.37 29.21
N SER A 393 6.05 -13.05 29.05
CA SER A 393 6.94 -12.11 29.73
C SER A 393 6.19 -11.02 30.50
N ASP A 394 6.88 -10.40 31.46
CA ASP A 394 6.34 -9.38 32.36
C ASP A 394 5.99 -8.05 31.68
N ASP A 395 6.53 -7.81 30.48
CA ASP A 395 6.12 -6.72 29.58
C ASP A 395 4.78 -6.98 28.86
N GLY A 396 4.10 -8.09 29.16
CA GLY A 396 2.80 -8.44 28.59
C GLY A 396 2.88 -9.04 27.18
N CYS A 397 4.08 -9.39 26.70
CA CYS A 397 4.27 -10.04 25.42
C CYS A 397 4.26 -11.58 25.53
N ILE A 398 3.85 -12.22 24.44
CA ILE A 398 4.07 -13.65 24.20
C ILE A 398 5.06 -13.73 23.03
N ARG A 399 6.21 -14.35 23.27
CA ARG A 399 7.29 -14.46 22.29
C ARG A 399 7.40 -15.89 21.81
N VAL A 400 7.36 -16.08 20.50
CA VAL A 400 7.66 -17.36 19.86
C VAL A 400 9.12 -17.32 19.40
N LEU A 401 9.95 -18.17 19.97
CA LEU A 401 11.37 -18.29 19.69
C LEU A 401 11.65 -19.62 19.01
N GLU A 402 12.63 -19.63 18.12
CA GLU A 402 13.27 -20.88 17.70
C GLU A 402 14.11 -21.46 18.84
N MET A 403 14.52 -22.73 18.72
CA MET A 403 15.37 -23.41 19.72
C MET A 403 16.64 -22.63 20.07
N THR A 404 17.12 -21.74 19.19
CA THR A 404 18.30 -20.90 19.38
C THR A 404 18.12 -19.79 20.42
N MET A 405 16.90 -19.50 20.86
CA MET A 405 16.57 -18.53 21.92
C MET A 405 17.15 -17.12 21.68
N LYS A 406 17.31 -16.69 20.41
CA LYS A 406 17.77 -15.35 20.00
C LYS A 406 16.59 -14.44 19.59
N SER A 407 16.80 -13.11 19.63
CA SER A 407 15.82 -12.07 19.28
C SER A 407 15.35 -12.16 17.81
N ALA A 408 14.11 -11.74 17.55
CA ALA A 408 13.32 -12.03 16.35
C ALA A 408 13.32 -10.93 15.26
N CYS A 409 14.21 -9.93 15.33
CA CYS A 409 14.37 -8.97 14.25
C CYS A 409 15.43 -9.46 13.25
N PHE A 410 14.99 -10.02 12.13
CA PHE A 410 15.85 -10.37 11.00
C PHE A 410 15.62 -9.41 9.83
N ARG A 411 16.65 -9.21 9.01
CA ARG A 411 16.47 -8.53 7.73
C ARG A 411 15.75 -9.49 6.77
N MET A 412 14.80 -8.98 6.00
CA MET A 412 13.98 -9.80 5.09
C MET A 412 14.80 -10.49 4.00
N ASP A 413 15.94 -9.89 3.63
CA ASP A 413 16.89 -10.41 2.64
C ASP A 413 17.72 -11.59 3.16
N GLU A 414 17.72 -11.87 4.46
CA GLU A 414 18.43 -12.98 5.10
C GLU A 414 17.50 -14.14 5.49
N GLN A 415 16.19 -14.03 5.24
CA GLN A 415 15.21 -15.04 5.62
C GLN A 415 14.98 -16.06 4.49
N GLU A 416 15.19 -17.35 4.78
CA GLU A 416 14.76 -18.42 3.89
C GLU A 416 13.24 -18.55 3.95
N LEU A 417 12.55 -17.99 2.95
CA LEU A 417 11.10 -18.08 2.84
C LEU A 417 10.68 -19.50 2.38
N THR A 418 9.62 -20.05 2.97
CA THR A 418 9.08 -21.36 2.58
C THR A 418 8.56 -21.37 1.14
N GLU A 419 8.04 -20.24 0.67
CA GLU A 419 7.63 -20.04 -0.73
C GLU A 419 8.22 -18.71 -1.23
N PRO A 420 8.79 -18.66 -2.44
CA PRO A 420 9.36 -17.43 -2.98
C PRO A 420 8.24 -16.43 -3.30
N VAL A 421 8.30 -15.25 -2.71
CA VAL A 421 7.32 -14.17 -2.92
C VAL A 421 7.82 -13.21 -3.99
N TRP A 422 6.97 -12.89 -4.97
CA TRP A 422 7.22 -11.81 -5.92
C TRP A 422 7.10 -10.46 -5.20
N CYS A 423 8.24 -9.89 -4.84
CA CYS A 423 8.36 -8.54 -4.29
C CYS A 423 9.74 -7.98 -4.70
N PRO A 424 9.84 -7.37 -5.90
CA PRO A 424 11.09 -6.80 -6.43
C PRO A 424 11.76 -5.76 -5.53
N TYR A 425 10.99 -5.27 -4.57
CA TYR A 425 11.32 -4.22 -3.61
C TYR A 425 12.08 -4.70 -2.38
N LEU A 426 12.11 -6.01 -2.16
CA LEU A 426 12.94 -6.63 -1.13
C LEU A 426 14.40 -6.72 -1.56
N LEU A 427 14.65 -6.60 -2.86
CA LEU A 427 15.99 -6.56 -3.42
C LEU A 427 16.70 -5.27 -3.01
N VAL A 428 18.03 -5.35 -2.87
CA VAL A 428 18.89 -4.17 -2.78
C VAL A 428 18.57 -3.24 -3.98
N PRO A 429 18.50 -1.90 -3.81
CA PRO A 429 17.96 -1.03 -4.85
C PRO A 429 18.62 -1.15 -6.22
N ARG A 430 19.94 -1.37 -6.24
CA ARG A 430 20.69 -1.62 -7.47
C ARG A 430 20.23 -2.89 -8.19
N ALA A 431 20.01 -3.98 -7.44
CA ALA A 431 19.47 -5.24 -7.96
C ALA A 431 18.01 -5.08 -8.43
N SER A 432 17.17 -4.34 -7.70
CA SER A 432 15.80 -4.05 -8.12
C SER A 432 15.74 -3.28 -9.45
N LEU A 433 16.60 -2.28 -9.62
CA LEU A 433 16.75 -1.55 -10.89
C LEU A 433 17.32 -2.42 -12.00
N ALA A 434 18.25 -3.32 -11.67
CA ALA A 434 18.79 -4.28 -12.63
C ALA A 434 17.73 -5.28 -13.10
N LEU A 435 16.90 -5.79 -12.20
CA LEU A 435 15.75 -6.64 -12.53
C LEU A 435 14.77 -5.90 -13.44
N LYS A 436 14.47 -4.62 -13.14
CA LYS A 436 13.61 -3.78 -13.97
C LYS A 436 14.20 -3.62 -15.38
N ALA A 437 15.49 -3.28 -15.48
CA ALA A 437 16.17 -3.14 -16.76
C ALA A 437 16.18 -4.46 -17.56
N PHE A 438 16.41 -5.59 -16.89
CA PHE A 438 16.36 -6.93 -17.48
C PHE A 438 14.97 -7.31 -18.02
N LEU A 439 13.90 -6.92 -17.32
CA LEU A 439 12.53 -7.18 -17.77
C LEU A 439 12.07 -6.23 -18.89
N LEU A 440 12.57 -4.98 -18.91
CA LEU A 440 12.25 -3.99 -19.94
C LEU A 440 13.00 -4.26 -21.25
N HIS A 441 14.25 -4.69 -21.15
CA HIS A 441 15.12 -4.92 -22.30
C HIS A 441 15.43 -6.39 -22.46
N GLN A 442 15.03 -6.95 -23.59
CA GLN A 442 15.63 -8.16 -24.11
C GLN A 442 15.73 -8.05 -25.62
N PRO A 443 16.96 -7.88 -26.14
CA PRO A 443 17.36 -8.63 -27.32
C PRO A 443 18.88 -8.85 -27.30
N TRP A 444 19.40 -9.78 -26.50
CA TRP A 444 20.84 -10.03 -26.43
C TRP A 444 21.31 -11.11 -27.42
N ASN A 445 20.39 -11.81 -28.09
CA ASN A 445 20.73 -12.80 -29.12
C ASN A 445 19.53 -13.26 -30.00
N ASN A 446 18.52 -12.42 -30.24
CA ASN A 446 17.23 -12.80 -30.86
C ASN A 446 16.44 -13.91 -30.14
N LYS A 447 16.89 -14.36 -28.96
CA LYS A 447 16.21 -15.32 -28.09
C LYS A 447 15.91 -14.66 -26.75
N TYR A 448 14.62 -14.58 -26.41
CA TYR A 448 14.16 -14.13 -25.10
C TYR A 448 14.42 -15.24 -24.08
N SER A 449 15.11 -14.91 -22.99
CA SER A 449 15.39 -15.85 -21.89
C SER A 449 15.18 -15.15 -20.56
N LEU A 450 14.49 -15.82 -19.64
CA LEU A 450 14.28 -15.35 -18.26
C LEU A 450 15.36 -15.86 -17.30
N ASP A 451 16.50 -16.32 -17.85
CA ASP A 451 17.63 -16.82 -17.06
C ASP A 451 18.79 -15.82 -17.12
N ILE A 452 19.16 -15.31 -15.95
CA ILE A 452 20.21 -14.27 -15.80
C ILE A 452 21.60 -14.86 -16.02
N SER A 453 21.78 -16.15 -15.79
CA SER A 453 23.06 -16.86 -16.00
C SER A 453 23.56 -16.81 -17.44
N HIS A 454 22.67 -16.65 -18.42
CA HIS A 454 23.02 -16.50 -19.83
C HIS A 454 23.55 -15.10 -20.18
N ILE A 455 23.54 -14.15 -19.25
CA ILE A 455 23.92 -12.76 -19.48
C ILE A 455 25.22 -12.45 -18.74
N ASN A 456 26.14 -11.76 -19.43
CA ASN A 456 27.35 -11.24 -18.82
C ASN A 456 27.02 -10.06 -17.90
N TYR A 457 26.71 -10.38 -16.64
CA TYR A 457 26.43 -9.44 -15.56
C TYR A 457 27.52 -9.55 -14.48
N PRO A 458 28.35 -8.52 -14.25
CA PRO A 458 29.54 -8.60 -13.40
C PRO A 458 29.26 -8.44 -11.90
N GLU A 459 28.02 -8.62 -11.43
CA GLU A 459 27.71 -8.55 -10.00
C GLU A 459 27.90 -9.88 -9.25
N ASN A 460 27.91 -9.79 -7.92
CA ASN A 460 28.03 -10.92 -7.01
C ASN A 460 27.03 -12.04 -7.34
N GLU A 461 27.49 -13.28 -7.29
CA GLU A 461 26.65 -14.48 -7.53
C GLU A 461 25.41 -14.53 -6.61
N ASN A 462 25.53 -14.04 -5.37
CA ASN A 462 24.39 -13.94 -4.45
C ASN A 462 23.27 -13.04 -5.00
N VAL A 463 23.62 -11.91 -5.64
CA VAL A 463 22.64 -10.99 -6.23
C VAL A 463 22.00 -11.63 -7.46
N LYS A 464 22.79 -12.33 -8.30
CA LYS A 464 22.25 -13.08 -9.44
C LYS A 464 21.25 -14.14 -9.01
N ASN A 465 21.56 -14.90 -7.97
CA ASN A 465 20.66 -15.92 -7.43
C ASN A 465 19.35 -15.30 -6.94
N LEU A 466 19.42 -14.20 -6.19
CA LEU A 466 18.25 -13.50 -5.68
C LEU A 466 17.37 -12.92 -6.81
N LEU A 467 17.99 -12.41 -7.88
CA LEU A 467 17.27 -11.97 -9.07
C LEU A 467 16.57 -13.14 -9.79
N GLN A 468 17.26 -14.27 -9.91
CA GLN A 468 16.71 -15.48 -10.52
C GLN A 468 15.55 -16.05 -9.70
N GLU A 469 15.62 -16.01 -8.37
CA GLU A 469 14.53 -16.38 -7.47
C GLU A 469 13.29 -15.51 -7.68
N GLN A 470 13.45 -14.19 -7.86
CA GLN A 470 12.34 -13.31 -8.20
C GLN A 470 11.75 -13.65 -9.58
N LEU A 471 12.57 -13.93 -10.60
CA LEU A 471 12.06 -14.38 -11.90
C LEU A 471 11.33 -15.72 -11.79
N ASN A 472 11.80 -16.60 -10.91
CA ASN A 472 11.18 -17.89 -10.60
C ASN A 472 9.92 -17.80 -9.74
N SER A 473 9.58 -16.65 -9.16
CA SER A 473 8.31 -16.43 -8.45
C SER A 473 7.20 -15.89 -9.36
N LEU A 474 7.53 -15.44 -10.58
CA LEU A 474 6.55 -15.01 -11.57
C LEU A 474 5.63 -16.18 -11.99
N SER A 475 4.35 -15.89 -12.19
CA SER A 475 3.38 -16.88 -12.67
C SER A 475 3.70 -17.34 -14.10
N ASN A 476 3.32 -18.58 -14.42
CA ASN A 476 3.57 -19.18 -15.73
C ASN A 476 2.95 -18.37 -16.88
N ASP A 477 1.82 -17.71 -16.66
CA ASP A 477 1.17 -16.87 -17.68
C ASP A 477 1.99 -15.62 -17.99
N ILE A 478 2.57 -14.97 -16.97
CA ILE A 478 3.41 -13.79 -17.14
C ILE A 478 4.71 -14.16 -17.84
N ARG A 479 5.30 -15.32 -17.50
CA ARG A 479 6.50 -15.82 -18.19
C ARG A 479 6.26 -16.06 -19.67
N LYS A 480 5.12 -16.70 -20.03
CA LYS A 480 4.75 -16.92 -21.43
C LYS A 480 4.64 -15.61 -22.21
N LEU A 481 4.04 -14.58 -21.62
CA LEU A 481 3.93 -13.25 -22.24
C LEU A 481 5.29 -12.57 -22.42
N LEU A 482 6.18 -12.66 -21.43
CA LEU A 482 7.51 -12.05 -21.49
C LEU A 482 8.42 -12.71 -22.54
N LEU A 483 8.25 -14.03 -22.75
CA LEU A 483 9.00 -14.83 -23.73
C LEU A 483 8.44 -14.74 -25.15
N ASP A 484 7.25 -14.15 -25.34
CA ASP A 484 6.62 -14.02 -26.64
C ASP A 484 7.37 -13.00 -27.52
N PRO A 485 7.89 -13.40 -28.70
CA PRO A 485 8.62 -12.50 -29.59
C PRO A 485 7.73 -11.43 -30.23
N GLU A 486 6.40 -11.63 -30.31
CA GLU A 486 5.46 -10.62 -30.82
C GLU A 486 5.10 -9.56 -29.76
N PHE A 487 5.60 -9.71 -28.53
CA PHE A 487 5.31 -8.80 -27.43
C PHE A 487 5.98 -7.44 -27.65
N THR A 488 5.15 -6.44 -27.94
CA THR A 488 5.63 -5.09 -28.30
C THR A 488 6.30 -4.38 -27.13
N LEU A 489 7.23 -3.45 -27.43
CA LEU A 489 7.93 -2.66 -26.42
C LEU A 489 6.96 -1.95 -25.44
N LEU A 490 5.88 -1.36 -25.97
CA LEU A 490 4.87 -0.66 -25.16
C LEU A 490 4.13 -1.61 -24.21
N GLN A 491 3.75 -2.80 -24.69
CA GLN A 491 3.11 -3.81 -23.86
C GLN A 491 4.04 -4.31 -22.76
N ARG A 492 5.34 -4.44 -23.07
CA ARG A 492 6.38 -4.79 -22.09
C ARG A 492 6.54 -3.72 -21.03
N CYS A 493 6.69 -2.45 -21.42
CA CYS A 493 6.75 -1.34 -20.48
C CYS A 493 5.51 -1.26 -19.57
N LEU A 494 4.31 -1.51 -20.13
CA LEU A 494 3.06 -1.52 -19.36
C LEU A 494 2.95 -2.73 -18.42
N LEU A 495 3.42 -3.91 -18.83
CA LEU A 495 3.43 -5.08 -17.97
C LEU A 495 4.43 -4.93 -16.82
N VAL A 496 5.64 -4.45 -17.11
CA VAL A 496 6.66 -4.22 -16.09
C VAL A 496 6.21 -3.15 -15.10
N SER A 497 5.60 -2.05 -15.56
CA SER A 497 5.06 -1.03 -14.64
C SER A 497 3.95 -1.58 -13.74
N ARG A 498 3.10 -2.50 -14.23
CA ARG A 498 2.13 -3.22 -13.40
C ARG A 498 2.77 -4.16 -12.39
N LEU A 499 3.79 -4.91 -12.81
CA LEU A 499 4.54 -5.81 -11.93
C LEU A 499 5.27 -5.06 -10.82
N TYR A 500 5.80 -3.88 -11.16
CA TYR A 500 6.45 -2.93 -10.25
C TYR A 500 5.48 -1.96 -9.57
N GLY A 501 4.16 -2.11 -9.76
CA GLY A 501 3.11 -1.29 -9.16
C GLY A 501 3.35 0.23 -9.17
N ASP A 502 4.19 0.72 -10.09
CA ASP A 502 4.55 2.14 -10.20
C ASP A 502 3.39 2.83 -10.90
N GLU A 503 2.54 3.48 -10.10
CA GLU A 503 1.38 4.20 -10.62
C GLU A 503 1.82 5.22 -11.67
N SER A 504 2.93 5.93 -11.46
CA SER A 504 3.39 6.96 -12.40
C SER A 504 3.72 6.39 -13.79
N GLU A 505 4.37 5.22 -13.84
CA GLU A 505 4.71 4.54 -15.09
C GLU A 505 3.48 3.91 -15.73
N LEU A 506 2.59 3.36 -14.92
CA LEU A 506 1.35 2.78 -15.41
C LEU A 506 0.48 3.83 -16.10
N HIS A 507 0.29 5.00 -15.48
CA HIS A 507 -0.47 6.09 -16.09
C HIS A 507 0.23 6.62 -17.35
N PHE A 508 1.56 6.77 -17.32
CA PHE A 508 2.33 7.22 -18.47
C PHE A 508 2.23 6.25 -19.67
N TRP A 509 2.51 4.97 -19.47
CA TRP A 509 2.52 3.98 -20.55
C TRP A 509 1.12 3.67 -21.07
N THR A 510 0.09 3.75 -20.22
CA THR A 510 -1.31 3.62 -20.66
C THR A 510 -1.69 4.77 -21.61
N ALA A 511 -1.37 6.02 -21.23
CA ALA A 511 -1.62 7.17 -22.08
C ALA A 511 -0.76 7.17 -23.36
N ALA A 512 0.54 6.85 -23.23
CA ALA A 512 1.46 6.80 -24.36
C ALA A 512 1.05 5.72 -25.38
N ALA A 513 0.64 4.53 -24.92
CA ALA A 513 0.18 3.48 -25.82
C ALA A 513 -1.05 3.89 -26.62
N HIS A 514 -2.05 4.51 -25.97
CA HIS A 514 -3.23 5.02 -26.65
C HIS A 514 -2.86 6.06 -27.72
N TYR A 515 -2.08 7.08 -27.34
CA TYR A 515 -1.78 8.19 -28.23
C TYR A 515 -0.80 7.85 -29.35
N LEU A 516 0.22 7.01 -29.11
CA LEU A 516 1.11 6.56 -30.18
C LEU A 516 0.34 5.78 -31.25
N HIS A 517 -0.61 4.92 -30.85
CA HIS A 517 -1.48 4.22 -31.78
C HIS A 517 -2.40 5.18 -32.56
N THR A 518 -3.01 6.17 -31.90
CA THR A 518 -3.89 7.14 -32.56
C THR A 518 -3.14 8.01 -33.58
N PHE A 519 -1.99 8.58 -33.19
CA PHE A 519 -1.21 9.46 -34.06
C PHE A 519 -0.47 8.74 -35.19
N SER A 520 -0.07 7.47 -35.01
CA SER A 520 0.55 6.68 -36.08
C SER A 520 -0.40 6.41 -37.26
N ARG A 521 -1.71 6.26 -37.01
CA ARG A 521 -2.72 6.05 -38.04
C ARG A 521 -3.17 7.34 -38.76
N GLY A 522 -2.87 8.50 -38.18
CA GLY A 522 -3.22 9.81 -38.73
C GLY A 522 -2.33 10.26 -39.91
N LYS A 523 -1.21 9.57 -40.17
CA LYS A 523 -0.39 9.78 -41.37
C LYS A 523 -0.90 8.86 -42.50
N PRO A 524 -1.32 9.39 -43.66
CA PRO A 524 -1.60 8.52 -44.81
C PRO A 524 -0.27 7.90 -45.27
N LEU A 525 -0.15 6.59 -45.13
CA LEU A 525 0.98 5.82 -45.65
C LEU A 525 1.00 5.93 -47.18
N THR A 526 1.95 6.68 -47.72
CA THR A 526 2.40 6.58 -49.11
C THR A 526 3.28 5.33 -49.26
N VAL A 527 2.69 4.15 -49.19
CA VAL A 527 3.35 2.91 -49.65
C VAL A 527 2.34 2.09 -50.44
N LYS A 528 2.77 1.68 -51.63
CA LYS A 528 2.01 0.99 -52.66
C LYS A 528 1.24 -0.21 -52.10
N ALA A 529 0.00 -0.33 -52.56
CA ALA A 529 -0.83 -1.49 -52.35
C ALA A 529 -0.13 -2.74 -52.90
N GLU A 530 0.08 -3.73 -52.04
CA GLU A 530 0.00 -5.16 -52.38
C GLU A 530 -0.05 -5.98 -51.07
N ASP A 531 -1.20 -6.61 -50.87
CA ASP A 531 -1.52 -7.79 -50.07
C ASP A 531 -0.85 -7.99 -48.70
N THR A 532 -1.55 -7.54 -47.66
CA THR A 532 -1.75 -8.34 -46.44
C THR A 532 -3.03 -7.87 -45.75
N MET A 533 -4.06 -8.72 -45.78
CA MET A 533 -5.30 -8.51 -45.04
C MET A 533 -5.03 -8.51 -43.52
N ILE A 534 -4.91 -7.32 -42.94
CA ILE A 534 -5.00 -7.14 -41.48
C ILE A 534 -6.49 -6.96 -41.14
N PRO A 535 -7.08 -7.74 -40.22
CA PRO A 535 -8.50 -7.67 -39.91
C PRO A 535 -8.89 -6.27 -39.41
N GLN A 536 -9.71 -5.58 -40.19
CA GLN A 536 -10.48 -4.41 -39.78
C GLN A 536 -11.43 -4.83 -38.65
N GLY A 537 -11.05 -4.62 -37.38
CA GLY A 537 -11.93 -5.03 -36.29
C GLY A 537 -11.33 -5.05 -34.89
N LYS A 538 -10.64 -4.00 -34.43
CA LYS A 538 -10.48 -3.72 -32.99
C LYS A 538 -10.59 -2.22 -32.80
N TRP A 539 -11.77 -1.78 -32.36
CA TRP A 539 -11.99 -0.44 -31.85
C TRP A 539 -10.96 -0.22 -30.74
N ILE A 540 -10.15 0.83 -30.84
CA ILE A 540 -9.30 1.26 -29.73
C ILE A 540 -10.30 1.64 -28.64
N SER A 541 -10.30 0.89 -27.54
CA SER A 541 -11.11 1.27 -26.38
C SER A 541 -10.68 2.68 -25.98
N PRO A 542 -11.62 3.63 -25.79
CA PRO A 542 -11.29 4.95 -25.27
C PRO A 542 -10.54 4.79 -23.94
N LEU A 543 -9.68 5.75 -23.61
CA LEU A 543 -9.05 5.79 -22.29
C LEU A 543 -10.13 5.71 -21.21
N ASP A 544 -9.82 4.99 -20.13
CA ASP A 544 -10.75 4.78 -19.02
C ASP A 544 -11.13 6.11 -18.35
N ILE A 545 -12.24 6.12 -17.61
CA ILE A 545 -12.86 7.31 -16.99
C ILE A 545 -11.88 8.05 -16.06
N CYS A 546 -10.91 7.34 -15.50
CA CYS A 546 -9.84 7.93 -14.67
C CYS A 546 -8.96 8.93 -15.43
N TYR A 547 -8.98 8.93 -16.77
CA TYR A 547 -8.21 9.82 -17.64
C TYR A 547 -9.09 10.88 -18.34
N ASP A 548 -10.25 11.22 -17.77
CA ASP A 548 -11.25 12.15 -18.31
C ASP A 548 -10.66 13.35 -19.10
N ILE A 549 -9.73 14.11 -18.51
CA ILE A 549 -9.15 15.32 -19.14
C ILE A 549 -8.21 14.99 -20.32
N LEU A 550 -7.63 13.79 -20.32
CA LEU A 550 -6.73 13.28 -21.35
C LEU A 550 -7.47 12.55 -22.45
N CYS A 551 -8.80 12.53 -22.49
CA CYS A 551 -9.55 11.94 -23.59
C CYS A 551 -9.63 12.89 -24.80
N GLU A 552 -9.96 12.34 -25.96
CA GLU A 552 -10.27 13.14 -27.17
C GLU A 552 -11.48 14.05 -26.92
N ASN A 553 -11.49 15.23 -27.56
CA ASN A 553 -12.50 16.27 -27.31
C ASN A 553 -13.94 15.78 -27.59
N SER A 554 -14.14 15.03 -28.68
CA SER A 554 -15.45 14.50 -29.08
C SER A 554 -16.00 13.48 -28.08
N TYR A 555 -15.15 12.54 -27.65
CA TYR A 555 -15.50 11.55 -26.65
C TYR A 555 -15.79 12.20 -25.29
N PHE A 556 -14.93 13.14 -24.88
CA PHE A 556 -15.10 13.89 -23.64
C PHE A 556 -16.44 14.65 -23.62
N GLN A 557 -16.78 15.38 -24.68
CA GLN A 557 -18.03 16.12 -24.76
C GLN A 557 -19.25 15.20 -24.65
N LYS A 558 -19.24 14.06 -25.37
CA LYS A 558 -20.32 13.07 -25.28
C LYS A 558 -20.47 12.50 -23.88
N PHE A 559 -19.36 12.14 -23.23
CA PHE A 559 -19.39 11.60 -21.88
C PHE A 559 -19.86 12.62 -20.84
N GLN A 560 -19.44 13.88 -20.95
CA GLN A 560 -19.95 14.96 -20.09
C GLN A 560 -21.46 15.16 -20.29
N LEU A 561 -21.97 15.07 -21.52
CA LEU A 561 -23.41 15.09 -21.78
C LEU A 561 -24.15 13.92 -21.13
N GLU A 562 -23.63 12.70 -21.24
CA GLU A 562 -24.21 11.52 -20.58
C GLU A 562 -24.25 11.69 -19.04
N ARG A 563 -23.18 12.24 -18.45
CA ARG A 563 -23.12 12.54 -17.01
C ARG A 563 -24.19 13.54 -16.59
N VAL A 564 -24.40 14.60 -17.37
CA VAL A 564 -25.42 15.60 -17.09
C VAL A 564 -26.82 15.00 -17.23
N ASN A 565 -27.09 14.20 -18.26
CA ASN A 565 -28.36 13.52 -18.44
C ASN A 565 -28.69 12.58 -17.26
N LEU A 566 -27.69 11.87 -16.73
CA LEU A 566 -27.88 11.04 -15.52
C LEU A 566 -28.19 11.87 -14.27
N GLN A 567 -27.57 13.05 -14.12
CA GLN A 567 -27.85 13.97 -13.02
C GLN A 567 -29.24 14.60 -13.17
N GLU A 568 -29.66 14.87 -14.40
CA GLU A 568 -30.96 15.42 -14.72
C GLU A 568 -32.12 14.50 -14.31
N VAL A 569 -31.96 13.18 -14.49
CA VAL A 569 -32.93 12.16 -14.06
C VAL A 569 -33.03 12.08 -12.52
N LYS A 570 -31.97 12.44 -11.80
CA LYS A 570 -31.88 12.37 -10.33
C LYS A 570 -32.11 13.71 -9.63
N ARG A 571 -32.71 14.70 -10.31
CA ARG A 571 -33.01 16.01 -9.72
C ARG A 571 -34.04 15.88 -8.59
N SER A 572 -33.70 16.43 -7.43
CA SER A 572 -34.61 16.53 -6.27
C SER A 572 -34.85 17.98 -5.84
N ASN A 573 -33.84 18.84 -5.98
CA ASN A 573 -33.85 20.22 -5.48
C ASN A 573 -33.56 21.20 -6.62
N TYR A 574 -34.02 22.45 -6.48
CA TYR A 574 -33.75 23.52 -7.44
C TYR A 574 -32.25 23.76 -7.68
N ASP A 575 -31.40 23.66 -6.66
CA ASP A 575 -29.95 23.78 -6.81
C ASP A 575 -29.36 22.71 -7.74
N HIS A 576 -29.97 21.52 -7.79
CA HIS A 576 -29.55 20.46 -8.72
C HIS A 576 -29.99 20.82 -10.14
N THR A 577 -31.21 21.33 -10.31
CA THR A 577 -31.69 21.86 -11.59
C THR A 577 -30.78 22.98 -12.09
N LYS A 578 -30.40 23.93 -11.24
CA LYS A 578 -29.48 25.03 -11.57
C LYS A 578 -28.09 24.55 -11.98
N LYS A 579 -27.52 23.56 -11.28
CA LYS A 579 -26.23 22.98 -11.67
C LYS A 579 -26.29 22.25 -13.01
N CYS A 580 -27.37 21.50 -13.26
CA CYS A 580 -27.58 20.82 -14.53
C CYS A 580 -27.76 21.83 -15.68
N THR A 581 -28.58 22.88 -15.49
CA THR A 581 -28.75 23.94 -16.50
C THR A 581 -27.45 24.66 -16.80
N ASP A 582 -26.67 25.00 -15.79
CA ASP A 582 -25.38 25.65 -15.98
C ASP A 582 -24.39 24.75 -16.75
N GLN A 583 -24.35 23.45 -16.47
CA GLN A 583 -23.52 22.49 -17.20
C GLN A 583 -23.98 22.30 -18.65
N LEU A 584 -25.29 22.20 -18.92
CA LEU A 584 -25.84 22.11 -20.27
C LEU A 584 -25.52 23.34 -21.12
N LEU A 585 -25.59 24.54 -20.51
CA LEU A 585 -25.24 25.79 -21.18
C LEU A 585 -23.74 25.82 -21.56
N LEU A 586 -22.86 25.32 -20.68
CA LEU A 586 -21.44 25.21 -21.00
C LEU A 586 -21.16 24.13 -22.07
N LEU A 587 -21.97 23.07 -22.14
CA LEU A 587 -21.87 22.01 -23.16
C LEU A 587 -22.45 22.43 -24.52
N GLY A 588 -23.11 23.59 -24.61
CA GLY A 588 -23.75 24.11 -25.82
C GLY A 588 -25.14 23.54 -26.09
N GLN A 589 -25.75 22.81 -25.15
CA GLN A 589 -27.12 22.29 -25.25
C GLN A 589 -28.13 23.34 -24.77
N THR A 590 -28.30 24.41 -25.55
CA THR A 590 -29.15 25.55 -25.19
C THR A 590 -30.62 25.16 -25.07
N ASP A 591 -31.13 24.29 -25.95
CA ASP A 591 -32.55 23.95 -26.00
C ASP A 591 -33.02 23.22 -24.73
N ARG A 592 -32.27 22.19 -24.30
CA ARG A 592 -32.59 21.46 -23.06
C ARG A 592 -32.39 22.34 -21.82
N ALA A 593 -31.36 23.19 -21.81
CA ALA A 593 -31.14 24.13 -20.72
C ALA A 593 -32.31 25.12 -20.55
N VAL A 594 -32.86 25.64 -21.66
CA VAL A 594 -34.03 26.53 -21.64
C VAL A 594 -35.26 25.81 -21.10
N GLN A 595 -35.50 24.56 -21.52
CA GLN A 595 -36.62 23.76 -20.99
C GLN A 595 -36.53 23.61 -19.46
N LEU A 596 -35.34 23.29 -18.94
CA LEU A 596 -35.12 23.15 -17.50
C LEU A 596 -35.24 24.48 -16.72
N LEU A 597 -34.90 25.62 -17.32
CA LEU A 597 -35.11 26.94 -16.72
C LEU A 597 -36.61 27.31 -16.64
N LEU A 598 -37.41 26.86 -17.60
CA LEU A 598 -38.86 27.09 -17.63
C LEU A 598 -39.65 26.10 -16.74
N GLU A 599 -39.04 24.97 -16.35
CA GLU A 599 -39.59 24.03 -15.36
C GLU A 599 -39.59 24.59 -13.92
N THR A 600 -38.91 25.71 -13.67
CA THR A 600 -38.88 26.36 -12.35
C THR A 600 -40.28 26.82 -11.95
N SER A 601 -40.74 26.44 -10.75
CA SER A 601 -42.06 26.84 -10.25
C SER A 601 -42.14 28.34 -9.97
N SER A 602 -43.32 28.94 -10.16
CA SER A 602 -43.57 30.38 -9.92
C SER A 602 -43.41 30.79 -8.45
N GLU A 603 -43.48 29.84 -7.53
CA GLU A 603 -43.27 30.04 -6.09
C GLU A 603 -41.78 30.20 -5.72
N ASN A 604 -40.87 29.84 -6.63
CA ASN A 604 -39.43 29.92 -6.39
C ASN A 604 -38.92 31.37 -6.58
N PRO A 605 -38.15 31.94 -5.63
CA PRO A 605 -37.57 33.29 -5.76
C PRO A 605 -36.76 33.52 -7.03
N TYR A 606 -36.19 32.47 -7.64
CA TYR A 606 -35.36 32.57 -8.84
C TYR A 606 -36.13 32.44 -10.16
N TYR A 607 -37.45 32.22 -10.12
CA TYR A 607 -38.31 32.06 -11.30
C TYR A 607 -38.15 33.22 -12.31
N TYR A 608 -38.14 34.45 -11.81
CA TYR A 608 -38.02 35.64 -12.66
C TYR A 608 -36.63 35.72 -13.33
N CYS A 609 -35.57 35.43 -12.59
CA CYS A 609 -34.21 35.41 -13.11
C CYS A 609 -34.01 34.31 -14.15
N ASP A 610 -34.55 33.10 -13.91
CA ASP A 610 -34.46 31.98 -14.84
C ASP A 610 -35.25 32.22 -16.12
N SER A 611 -36.43 32.85 -16.01
CA SER A 611 -37.23 33.26 -17.17
C SER A 611 -36.47 34.27 -18.04
N LEU A 612 -35.85 35.28 -17.41
CA LEU A 612 -35.01 36.24 -18.14
C LEU A 612 -33.76 35.58 -18.75
N LYS A 613 -33.14 34.65 -18.03
CA LYS A 613 -31.98 33.88 -18.52
C LYS A 613 -32.37 33.00 -19.71
N ALA A 614 -33.54 32.38 -19.69
CA ALA A 614 -34.09 31.62 -20.81
C ALA A 614 -34.32 32.52 -22.05
N CYS A 615 -34.91 33.71 -21.86
CA CYS A 615 -35.08 34.70 -22.94
C CYS A 615 -33.73 35.19 -23.49
N LEU A 616 -32.73 35.39 -22.63
CA LEU A 616 -31.39 35.76 -23.08
C LEU A 616 -30.78 34.65 -23.94
N VAL A 617 -30.78 33.40 -23.45
CA VAL A 617 -30.17 32.26 -24.15
C VAL A 617 -30.79 32.05 -25.54
N THR A 618 -32.09 32.22 -25.70
CA THR A 618 -32.77 32.07 -27.00
C THR A 618 -32.52 33.23 -27.97
N THR A 619 -32.20 34.43 -27.48
CA THR A 619 -32.04 35.65 -28.31
C THR A 619 -30.60 35.93 -28.74
N VAL A 620 -29.61 35.42 -27.99
CA VAL A 620 -28.16 35.71 -28.16
C VAL A 620 -27.62 35.33 -29.55
N THR A 621 -28.24 34.37 -30.25
CA THR A 621 -27.75 33.85 -31.54
C THR A 621 -27.98 34.79 -32.73
N SER A 622 -28.63 35.94 -32.53
CA SER A 622 -29.22 36.71 -33.65
C SER A 622 -28.60 38.09 -33.99
N SER A 623 -27.82 38.75 -33.10
CA SER A 623 -27.30 40.11 -33.41
C SER A 623 -25.93 40.48 -32.83
N GLY A 624 -25.04 41.05 -33.65
CA GLY A 624 -23.68 41.47 -33.26
C GLY A 624 -23.59 42.55 -32.15
N PRO A 625 -24.45 43.60 -32.13
CA PRO A 625 -24.46 44.58 -31.04
C PRO A 625 -24.79 43.95 -29.68
N SER A 626 -25.71 42.99 -29.65
CA SER A 626 -26.07 42.29 -28.40
C SER A 626 -24.89 41.49 -27.85
N GLN A 627 -24.10 40.82 -28.71
CA GLN A 627 -22.89 40.09 -28.30
C GLN A 627 -21.84 41.02 -27.68
N SER A 628 -21.70 42.25 -28.19
CA SER A 628 -20.77 43.25 -27.64
C SER A 628 -21.19 43.69 -26.23
N THR A 629 -22.48 43.95 -26.03
CA THR A 629 -23.02 44.30 -24.71
C THR A 629 -22.89 43.14 -23.73
N ILE A 630 -23.18 41.91 -24.15
CA ILE A 630 -23.03 40.71 -23.31
C ILE A 630 -21.56 40.51 -22.92
N LYS A 631 -20.61 40.71 -23.84
CA LYS A 631 -19.17 40.66 -23.53
C LYS A 631 -18.80 41.67 -22.45
N LEU A 632 -19.28 42.91 -22.57
CA LEU A 632 -19.03 43.96 -21.57
C LEU A 632 -19.58 43.55 -20.20
N VAL A 633 -20.83 43.10 -20.13
CA VAL A 633 -21.47 42.64 -18.90
C VAL A 633 -20.70 41.47 -18.30
N ALA A 634 -20.31 40.49 -19.11
CA ALA A 634 -19.53 39.34 -18.68
C ALA A 634 -18.18 39.74 -18.08
N THR A 635 -17.44 40.64 -18.74
CA THR A 635 -16.15 41.13 -18.22
C THR A 635 -16.30 41.90 -16.91
N ASN A 636 -17.37 42.69 -16.75
CA ASN A 636 -17.66 43.40 -15.51
C ASN A 636 -18.04 42.43 -14.38
N MET A 637 -18.83 41.38 -14.68
CA MET A 637 -19.14 40.33 -13.71
C MET A 637 -17.90 39.56 -13.25
N ILE A 638 -16.98 39.24 -14.16
CA ILE A 638 -15.70 38.59 -13.83
C ILE A 638 -14.86 39.51 -12.92
N ALA A 639 -14.74 40.79 -13.26
CA ALA A 639 -14.01 41.77 -12.46
C ALA A 639 -14.59 41.94 -11.04
N ASN A 640 -15.91 41.80 -10.88
CA ASN A 640 -16.60 41.86 -9.57
C ASN A 640 -16.62 40.51 -8.82
N GLY A 641 -15.84 39.52 -9.25
CA GLY A 641 -15.69 38.22 -8.57
C GLY A 641 -16.78 37.18 -8.91
N LYS A 642 -17.74 37.49 -9.79
CA LYS A 642 -18.74 36.53 -10.28
C LYS A 642 -18.25 35.80 -11.53
N LEU A 643 -17.19 35.04 -11.35
CA LEU A 643 -16.47 34.42 -12.47
C LEU A 643 -17.31 33.37 -13.22
N ALA A 644 -18.11 32.57 -12.52
CA ALA A 644 -18.91 31.50 -13.13
C ALA A 644 -19.98 32.04 -14.10
N GLU A 645 -20.69 33.10 -13.70
CA GLU A 645 -21.76 33.72 -14.50
C GLU A 645 -21.15 34.44 -15.72
N GLY A 646 -20.04 35.16 -15.53
CA GLY A 646 -19.35 35.82 -16.64
C GLY A 646 -18.77 34.83 -17.67
N VAL A 647 -18.19 33.71 -17.23
CA VAL A 647 -17.72 32.65 -18.13
C VAL A 647 -18.88 32.05 -18.94
N GLN A 648 -20.03 31.80 -18.31
CA GLN A 648 -21.22 31.29 -18.98
C GLN A 648 -21.70 32.24 -20.08
N LEU A 649 -21.76 33.55 -19.80
CA LEU A 649 -22.12 34.56 -20.80
C LEU A 649 -21.14 34.61 -21.97
N LEU A 650 -19.83 34.50 -21.71
CA LEU A 650 -18.82 34.42 -22.77
C LEU A 650 -18.96 33.16 -23.63
N CYS A 651 -19.39 32.03 -23.04
CA CYS A 651 -19.62 30.78 -23.76
C CYS A 651 -20.86 30.85 -24.67
N LEU A 652 -21.87 31.65 -24.30
CA LEU A 652 -23.09 31.85 -25.09
C LEU A 652 -22.85 32.71 -26.35
N ILE A 653 -21.87 33.61 -26.32
CA ILE A 653 -21.47 34.44 -27.47
C ILE A 653 -20.33 33.82 -28.30
N ASP A 654 -20.07 32.51 -28.13
CA ASP A 654 -18.98 31.77 -28.76
C ASP A 654 -17.58 32.39 -28.56
N LYS A 655 -17.37 33.08 -27.42
CA LYS A 655 -16.06 33.58 -26.97
C LYS A 655 -15.49 32.71 -25.85
N ALA A 656 -15.60 31.39 -26.01
CA ALA A 656 -15.10 30.41 -25.03
C ALA A 656 -13.57 30.48 -24.83
N ALA A 657 -12.80 30.87 -25.87
CA ALA A 657 -11.35 31.01 -25.77
C ALA A 657 -10.95 32.16 -24.81
N ASP A 658 -11.65 33.30 -24.88
CA ASP A 658 -11.48 34.41 -23.94
C ASP A 658 -11.89 33.98 -22.53
N ALA A 659 -12.98 33.22 -22.39
CA ALA A 659 -13.42 32.68 -21.10
C ALA A 659 -12.37 31.78 -20.45
N CYS A 660 -11.70 30.92 -21.24
CA CYS A 660 -10.58 30.09 -20.76
C CYS A 660 -9.40 30.95 -20.28
N ARG A 661 -9.07 32.04 -20.99
CA ARG A 661 -8.00 32.97 -20.55
C ARG A 661 -8.33 33.60 -19.21
N TYR A 662 -9.57 34.08 -19.02
CA TYR A 662 -10.00 34.62 -17.73
C TYR A 662 -9.90 33.57 -16.62
N LEU A 663 -10.39 32.35 -16.86
CA LEU A 663 -10.24 31.26 -15.88
C LEU A 663 -8.77 31.02 -15.49
N GLN A 664 -7.85 31.01 -16.47
CA GLN A 664 -6.41 30.86 -16.21
C GLN A 664 -5.85 32.02 -15.37
N THR A 665 -6.24 33.27 -15.65
CA THR A 665 -5.77 34.45 -14.89
C THR A 665 -6.21 34.46 -13.44
N TYR A 666 -7.39 33.89 -13.14
CA TYR A 666 -7.92 33.78 -11.77
C TYR A 666 -7.51 32.47 -11.07
N GLY A 667 -6.65 31.65 -11.69
CA GLY A 667 -6.11 30.42 -11.08
C GLY A 667 -6.99 29.18 -11.22
N GLU A 668 -8.09 29.24 -11.97
CA GLU A 668 -9.06 28.16 -12.16
C GLU A 668 -8.68 27.25 -13.35
N TRP A 669 -7.48 26.66 -13.30
CA TRP A 669 -6.89 25.93 -14.42
C TRP A 669 -7.62 24.64 -14.80
N ASN A 670 -8.09 23.84 -13.83
CA ASN A 670 -8.85 22.61 -14.10
C ASN A 670 -10.17 22.93 -14.82
N ARG A 671 -10.83 24.02 -14.43
CA ARG A 671 -12.08 24.49 -15.05
C ARG A 671 -11.84 25.05 -16.45
N ALA A 672 -10.72 25.74 -16.68
CA ALA A 672 -10.29 26.16 -18.02
C ALA A 672 -10.05 24.97 -18.94
N ALA A 673 -9.35 23.94 -18.46
CA ALA A 673 -9.08 22.71 -19.22
C ALA A 673 -10.37 21.96 -19.58
N TRP A 674 -11.30 21.83 -18.63
CA TRP A 674 -12.62 21.25 -18.86
C TRP A 674 -13.40 22.01 -19.94
N LEU A 675 -13.46 23.35 -19.83
CA LEU A 675 -14.18 24.18 -20.80
C LEU A 675 -13.55 24.12 -22.20
N ALA A 676 -12.21 24.13 -22.26
CA ALA A 676 -11.47 24.02 -23.50
C ALA A 676 -11.80 22.73 -24.26
N LYS A 677 -11.86 21.59 -23.55
CA LYS A 677 -12.21 20.30 -24.15
C LYS A 677 -13.63 20.23 -24.67
N VAL A 678 -14.56 20.95 -24.04
CA VAL A 678 -15.99 20.88 -24.35
C VAL A 678 -16.39 21.80 -25.50
N ARG A 679 -15.84 23.02 -25.56
CA ARG A 679 -16.30 24.06 -26.50
C ARG A 679 -15.27 24.47 -27.55
N LEU A 680 -13.97 24.27 -27.31
CA LEU A 680 -12.94 24.76 -28.24
C LEU A 680 -12.59 23.71 -29.29
N ASN A 681 -12.17 24.24 -30.44
CA ASN A 681 -11.54 23.46 -31.50
C ASN A 681 -10.22 22.85 -30.99
N PRO A 682 -9.74 21.74 -31.58
CA PRO A 682 -8.55 21.04 -31.09
C PRO A 682 -7.30 21.92 -31.05
N GLU A 683 -7.14 22.87 -31.99
CA GLU A 683 -6.02 23.81 -32.03
C GLU A 683 -6.05 24.83 -30.88
N GLU A 684 -7.19 25.51 -30.68
CA GLU A 684 -7.38 26.46 -29.59
C GLU A 684 -7.29 25.76 -28.22
N CYS A 685 -7.84 24.55 -28.14
CA CYS A 685 -7.70 23.68 -26.98
C CYS A 685 -6.23 23.39 -26.70
N ALA A 686 -5.44 23.02 -27.70
CA ALA A 686 -4.02 22.74 -27.54
C ALA A 686 -3.25 23.93 -26.93
N ASP A 687 -3.58 25.17 -27.33
CA ASP A 687 -2.94 26.37 -26.78
C ASP A 687 -3.31 26.64 -25.31
N VAL A 688 -4.56 26.39 -24.91
CA VAL A 688 -4.97 26.46 -23.50
C VAL A 688 -4.18 25.44 -22.66
N PHE A 689 -4.05 24.21 -23.16
CA PHE A 689 -3.33 23.14 -22.48
C PHE A 689 -1.81 23.37 -22.44
N LYS A 690 -1.18 23.96 -23.47
CA LYS A 690 0.24 24.36 -23.43
C LYS A 690 0.52 25.34 -22.29
N ARG A 691 -0.33 26.38 -22.12
CA ARG A 691 -0.19 27.32 -20.99
C ARG A 691 -0.39 26.62 -19.65
N TRP A 692 -1.31 25.64 -19.59
CA TRP A 692 -1.53 24.86 -18.38
C TRP A 692 -0.32 23.98 -18.04
N VAL A 693 0.34 23.38 -19.04
CA VAL A 693 1.61 22.65 -18.87
C VAL A 693 2.68 23.56 -18.27
N ASP A 694 2.83 24.78 -18.79
CA ASP A 694 3.82 25.75 -18.26
C ASP A 694 3.53 26.08 -16.78
N HIS A 695 2.25 26.25 -16.44
CA HIS A 695 1.82 26.46 -15.06
C HIS A 695 2.09 25.25 -14.15
N LEU A 696 1.80 24.03 -14.62
CA LEU A 696 2.07 22.79 -13.87
C LEU A 696 3.58 22.58 -13.65
N CYS A 697 4.41 22.99 -14.63
CA CYS A 697 5.87 22.94 -14.54
C CYS A 697 6.48 24.05 -13.68
N SER A 698 5.69 25.06 -13.29
CA SER A 698 6.17 26.16 -12.45
C SER A 698 6.70 25.63 -11.12
N PRO A 699 7.74 26.27 -10.53
CA PRO A 699 8.37 25.78 -9.31
C PRO A 699 7.43 25.75 -8.09
N GLN A 700 6.32 26.50 -8.13
CA GLN A 700 5.34 26.57 -7.05
C GLN A 700 4.42 25.35 -7.00
N ILE A 701 4.10 24.76 -8.15
CA ILE A 701 3.14 23.64 -8.27
C ILE A 701 3.88 22.33 -8.51
N ASN A 702 4.85 22.35 -9.42
CA ASN A 702 5.77 21.25 -9.71
C ASN A 702 5.08 19.88 -9.89
N GLN A 703 3.98 19.85 -10.63
CA GLN A 703 3.23 18.65 -11.03
C GLN A 703 3.65 18.24 -12.45
N LYS A 704 4.93 17.91 -12.62
CA LYS A 704 5.52 17.59 -13.92
C LYS A 704 4.99 16.27 -14.48
N SER A 705 4.67 15.30 -13.63
CA SER A 705 4.03 14.03 -14.02
C SER A 705 2.70 14.26 -14.75
N LYS A 706 1.82 15.09 -14.18
CA LYS A 706 0.55 15.51 -14.80
C LYS A 706 0.78 16.29 -16.10
N ALA A 707 1.80 17.16 -16.14
CA ALA A 707 2.15 17.92 -17.32
C ALA A 707 2.61 17.01 -18.49
N ILE A 708 3.38 15.96 -18.22
CA ILE A 708 3.79 14.97 -19.23
C ILE A 708 2.58 14.26 -19.84
N LEU A 709 1.61 13.84 -19.01
CA LEU A 709 0.38 13.21 -19.48
C LEU A 709 -0.43 14.13 -20.40
N VAL A 710 -0.50 15.42 -20.06
CA VAL A 710 -1.12 16.44 -20.91
C VAL A 710 -0.38 16.59 -22.24
N LEU A 711 0.96 16.63 -22.24
CA LEU A 711 1.73 16.74 -23.47
C LEU A 711 1.58 15.53 -24.40
N LEU A 712 1.41 14.32 -23.83
CA LEU A 712 1.09 13.12 -24.58
C LEU A 712 -0.26 13.26 -25.32
N SER A 713 -1.28 13.82 -24.65
CA SER A 713 -2.59 14.01 -25.29
C SER A 713 -2.60 15.05 -26.40
N LEU A 714 -1.66 15.99 -26.36
CA LEU A 714 -1.44 16.97 -27.43
C LEU A 714 -0.56 16.46 -28.58
N GLY A 715 0.01 15.25 -28.48
CA GLY A 715 0.94 14.71 -29.47
C GLY A 715 2.31 15.41 -29.50
N CYS A 716 2.66 16.21 -28.48
CA CYS A 716 3.92 16.94 -28.39
C CYS A 716 5.07 16.02 -27.90
N PHE A 717 5.37 14.96 -28.64
CA PHE A 717 6.25 13.88 -28.21
C PHE A 717 7.70 14.31 -27.95
N VAL A 718 8.23 15.27 -28.71
CA VAL A 718 9.60 15.80 -28.50
C VAL A 718 9.72 16.47 -27.13
N ARG A 719 8.76 17.33 -26.78
CA ARG A 719 8.72 18.01 -25.47
C ARG A 719 8.55 17.03 -24.30
N VAL A 720 7.80 15.93 -24.51
CA VAL A 720 7.71 14.85 -23.52
C VAL A 720 9.07 14.21 -23.28
N ALA A 721 9.82 13.89 -24.34
CA ALA A 721 11.15 13.32 -24.24
C ALA A 721 12.14 14.27 -23.53
N GLU A 722 12.11 15.56 -23.84
CA GLU A 722 12.90 16.60 -23.16
C GLU A 722 12.57 16.68 -21.66
N MET A 723 11.28 16.67 -21.31
CA MET A 723 10.86 16.72 -19.91
C MET A 723 11.31 15.48 -19.14
N LEU A 724 11.12 14.28 -19.70
CA LEU A 724 11.59 13.04 -19.08
C LEU A 724 13.11 13.03 -18.88
N HIS A 725 13.85 13.50 -19.88
CA HIS A 725 15.30 13.65 -19.80
C HIS A 725 15.73 14.64 -18.73
N SER A 726 15.10 15.82 -18.66
CA SER A 726 15.38 16.84 -17.64
C SER A 726 15.07 16.37 -16.21
N MET A 727 14.10 15.47 -16.05
CA MET A 727 13.76 14.83 -14.78
C MET A 727 14.67 13.64 -14.43
N ARG A 728 15.65 13.32 -15.30
CA ARG A 728 16.56 12.18 -15.19
C ARG A 728 15.86 10.81 -15.21
N TYR A 729 14.72 10.72 -15.90
CA TYR A 729 13.99 9.47 -16.12
C TYR A 729 14.53 8.80 -17.40
N PHE A 730 15.80 8.40 -17.36
CA PHE A 730 16.57 8.00 -18.54
C PHE A 730 16.01 6.74 -19.22
N ASP A 731 15.57 5.75 -18.44
CA ASP A 731 14.93 4.52 -18.93
C ASP A 731 13.62 4.83 -19.66
N ARG A 732 12.73 5.60 -19.02
CA ARG A 732 11.44 6.00 -19.57
C ARG A 732 11.62 6.86 -20.81
N ALA A 733 12.56 7.80 -20.81
CA ALA A 733 12.87 8.66 -21.94
C ALA A 733 13.37 7.86 -23.15
N ALA A 734 14.37 6.99 -22.97
CA ALA A 734 14.94 6.21 -24.05
C ALA A 734 13.94 5.22 -24.65
N LEU A 735 13.21 4.48 -23.80
CA LEU A 735 12.17 3.55 -24.23
C LEU A 735 11.02 4.25 -24.94
N PHE A 736 10.65 5.44 -24.47
CA PHE A 736 9.61 6.24 -25.09
C PHE A 736 10.03 6.74 -26.48
N VAL A 737 11.26 7.23 -26.62
CA VAL A 737 11.82 7.64 -27.91
C VAL A 737 11.88 6.46 -28.88
N GLU A 738 12.33 5.28 -28.43
CA GLU A 738 12.35 4.07 -29.24
C GLU A 738 10.95 3.67 -29.71
N ALA A 739 9.95 3.74 -28.82
CA ALA A 739 8.56 3.55 -29.20
C ALA A 739 8.10 4.60 -30.24
N CYS A 740 8.37 5.88 -30.01
CA CYS A 740 8.00 6.93 -30.97
C CYS A 740 8.63 6.74 -32.36
N LEU A 741 9.88 6.25 -32.42
CA LEU A 741 10.55 5.93 -33.69
C LEU A 741 9.89 4.72 -34.38
N ASN A 742 9.54 3.66 -33.64
CA ASN A 742 8.85 2.49 -34.19
C ASN A 742 7.47 2.82 -34.76
N TYR A 743 6.76 3.78 -34.15
CA TYR A 743 5.44 4.23 -34.61
C TYR A 743 5.52 5.43 -35.59
N GLY A 744 6.72 5.95 -35.90
CA GLY A 744 6.92 7.07 -36.83
C GLY A 744 6.31 8.40 -36.39
N THR A 745 6.13 8.62 -35.08
CA THR A 745 5.43 9.79 -34.53
C THR A 745 6.34 11.00 -34.32
N ILE A 746 7.65 10.81 -34.16
CA ILE A 746 8.64 11.90 -34.09
C ILE A 746 9.25 12.13 -35.48
N GLU A 747 9.23 13.37 -35.94
CA GLU A 747 9.99 13.81 -37.11
C GLU A 747 11.46 14.03 -36.73
N VAL A 748 12.38 13.40 -37.47
CA VAL A 748 13.82 13.43 -37.19
C VAL A 748 14.41 14.66 -37.87
N ASN A 749 14.40 15.79 -37.16
CA ASN A 749 15.09 17.03 -37.51
C ASN A 749 16.47 17.04 -36.84
N GLU A 750 17.38 17.95 -37.24
CA GLU A 750 18.73 18.03 -36.63
C GLU A 750 18.68 18.24 -35.11
N ASP A 751 17.74 19.05 -34.61
CA ASP A 751 17.60 19.30 -33.17
C ASP A 751 16.98 18.11 -32.42
N SER A 752 15.96 17.45 -32.99
CA SER A 752 15.40 16.23 -32.37
C SER A 752 16.41 15.09 -32.41
N LYS A 753 17.26 15.01 -33.44
CA LYS A 753 18.35 14.03 -33.52
C LYS A 753 19.41 14.24 -32.44
N LYS A 754 19.82 15.50 -32.17
CA LYS A 754 20.71 15.81 -31.03
C LYS A 754 20.12 15.37 -29.69
N LEU A 755 18.82 15.65 -29.48
CA LEU A 755 18.12 15.23 -28.27
C LEU A 755 18.06 13.70 -28.15
N ILE A 756 17.67 12.99 -29.21
CA ILE A 756 17.60 11.52 -29.25
C ILE A 756 18.97 10.91 -28.90
N HIS A 757 20.03 11.43 -29.52
CA HIS A 757 21.41 10.99 -29.24
C HIS A 757 21.80 11.23 -27.77
N ALA A 758 21.47 12.39 -27.21
CA ALA A 758 21.74 12.69 -25.80
C ALA A 758 20.99 11.74 -24.85
N ILE A 759 19.71 11.49 -25.12
CA ILE A 759 18.88 10.56 -24.33
C ILE A 759 19.46 9.14 -24.37
N PHE A 760 19.80 8.63 -25.55
CA PHE A 760 20.39 7.30 -25.68
C PHE A 760 21.77 7.19 -25.04
N ALA A 761 22.61 8.23 -25.12
CA ALA A 761 23.91 8.25 -24.46
C ALA A 761 23.79 8.23 -22.93
N ASP A 762 22.91 9.04 -22.35
CA ASP A 762 22.65 9.07 -20.91
C ASP A 762 22.05 7.76 -20.42
N TYR A 763 21.17 7.15 -21.21
CA TYR A 763 20.62 5.85 -20.89
C TYR A 763 21.66 4.73 -20.96
N ALA A 764 22.54 4.74 -21.96
CA ALA A 764 23.67 3.82 -22.06
C ALA A 764 24.63 3.95 -20.86
N ARG A 765 24.88 5.17 -20.37
CA ARG A 765 25.63 5.40 -19.12
C ARG A 765 24.94 4.78 -17.91
N SER A 766 23.63 4.93 -17.79
CA SER A 766 22.84 4.30 -16.72
C SER A 766 22.97 2.78 -16.75
N LEU A 767 22.82 2.15 -17.92
CA LEU A 767 22.97 0.71 -18.12
C LEU A 767 24.39 0.20 -17.83
N LYS A 768 25.42 0.96 -18.24
CA LYS A 768 26.82 0.68 -17.88
C LYS A 768 27.01 0.68 -16.35
N THR A 769 26.44 1.67 -15.67
CA THR A 769 26.51 1.80 -14.21
C THR A 769 25.83 0.63 -13.51
N LEU A 770 24.73 0.11 -14.07
CA LEU A 770 24.04 -1.07 -13.57
C LEU A 770 24.78 -2.38 -13.84
N GLY A 771 25.72 -2.42 -14.79
CA GLY A 771 26.53 -3.61 -15.12
C GLY A 771 26.14 -4.32 -16.41
N PHE A 772 25.16 -3.81 -17.17
CA PHE A 772 24.72 -4.41 -18.44
C PHE A 772 25.56 -3.90 -19.63
N LYS A 773 26.77 -4.44 -19.81
CA LYS A 773 27.71 -3.99 -20.85
C LYS A 773 27.13 -4.10 -22.27
N GLN A 774 26.52 -5.23 -22.63
CA GLN A 774 25.94 -5.43 -23.97
C GLN A 774 24.81 -4.45 -24.29
N ALA A 775 23.92 -4.22 -23.32
CA ALA A 775 22.85 -3.23 -23.43
C ALA A 775 23.40 -1.82 -23.64
N ALA A 776 24.41 -1.46 -22.84
CA ALA A 776 25.08 -0.18 -22.94
C ALA A 776 25.72 0.02 -24.33
N THR A 777 26.37 -1.00 -24.90
CA THR A 777 26.93 -0.91 -26.26
C THR A 777 25.87 -0.70 -27.34
N LEU A 778 24.70 -1.34 -27.21
CA LEU A 778 23.61 -1.19 -28.18
C LEU A 778 23.00 0.22 -28.15
N PHE A 779 22.76 0.78 -26.97
CA PHE A 779 22.24 2.15 -26.88
C PHE A 779 23.30 3.20 -27.20
N ALA A 780 24.57 2.93 -26.91
CA ALA A 780 25.67 3.82 -27.28
C ALA A 780 25.88 3.88 -28.80
N SER A 781 25.71 2.76 -29.52
CA SER A 781 25.74 2.77 -31.00
C SER A 781 24.56 3.53 -31.59
N LYS A 782 23.35 3.39 -31.01
CA LYS A 782 22.17 4.20 -31.38
C LYS A 782 22.34 5.70 -31.07
N ALA A 783 23.20 6.06 -30.12
CA ALA A 783 23.48 7.46 -29.75
C ALA A 783 24.42 8.20 -30.73
N GLY A 784 25.01 7.49 -31.71
CA GLY A 784 25.86 8.09 -32.74
C GLY A 784 27.05 8.86 -32.13
N PRO A 785 27.25 10.16 -32.48
CA PRO A 785 28.41 10.94 -32.01
C PRO A 785 28.46 11.12 -30.49
N ALA A 786 27.31 11.24 -29.81
CA ALA A 786 27.26 11.41 -28.36
C ALA A 786 27.60 10.14 -27.58
N GLY A 787 27.57 8.98 -28.25
CA GLY A 787 27.91 7.68 -27.68
C GLY A 787 29.32 7.19 -28.00
N LYS A 788 30.09 7.89 -28.85
CA LYS A 788 31.43 7.45 -29.28
C LYS A 788 32.42 7.29 -28.12
N ASP A 789 32.46 8.26 -27.21
CA ASP A 789 33.34 8.20 -26.04
C ASP A 789 32.99 6.99 -25.16
N LEU A 790 31.69 6.72 -24.99
CA LEU A 790 31.23 5.57 -24.21
C LEU A 790 31.53 4.23 -24.89
N LEU A 791 31.43 4.16 -26.22
CA LEU A 791 31.79 2.97 -26.99
C LEU A 791 33.28 2.67 -26.82
N ASN A 792 34.14 3.68 -26.96
CA ASN A 792 35.58 3.53 -26.75
C ASN A 792 35.91 3.04 -25.33
N GLU A 793 35.26 3.59 -24.30
CA GLU A 793 35.42 3.12 -22.91
C GLU A 793 34.94 1.68 -22.70
N LEU A 794 33.86 1.26 -23.38
CA LEU A 794 33.32 -0.10 -23.26
C LEU A 794 34.13 -1.13 -24.06
N GLU A 795 34.81 -0.70 -25.13
CA GLU A 795 35.73 -1.50 -25.93
C GLU A 795 37.09 -1.68 -25.24
N GLN A 796 37.64 -0.64 -24.60
CA GLN A 796 38.88 -0.76 -23.80
C GLN A 796 38.74 -1.77 -22.65
N LEU A 797 37.59 -1.82 -21.99
CA LEU A 797 37.30 -2.80 -20.94
C LEU A 797 37.16 -4.25 -21.45
N LYS A 798 37.04 -4.48 -22.77
CA LYS A 798 37.10 -5.83 -23.38
C LYS A 798 38.53 -6.27 -23.70
N GLU A 799 39.47 -5.33 -23.80
CA GLU A 799 40.88 -5.62 -24.05
C GLU A 799 41.66 -5.87 -22.74
N GLU A 800 41.12 -5.45 -21.59
CA GLU A 800 41.68 -5.67 -20.25
C GLU A 800 41.10 -6.87 -19.48
N GLU A 801 39.97 -7.44 -19.91
CA GLU A 801 39.36 -8.71 -19.41
C GLU A 801 39.84 -9.92 -20.23
#